data_AF-A0A969XFM5-F1
#
_entry.id   AF-A0A969XFM5-F1
#
_cell.length_a   1.000
_cell.length_b   1.000
_cell.length_c   1.000
_cell.angle_alpha   90.00
_cell.angle_beta   90.00
_cell.angle_gamma   90.00
#
_symmetry.space_group_name_H-M   'P 1'
#
loop_
_entity.id
_entity.type
_entity.pdbx_description
1 polymer ?
#
loop_
_entity_poly.entity_id
_entity_poly.type
_entity_poly.pdbx_seq_one_letter_code
_entity_poly.pdbx_strand_id
1 'polypeptide(L)'
;MRDGESTVVAFAGTLGLSMLLAAAKDEPWRMIGVVPPANAGAAFAQLHSTMGTTADEVLIPTLDRVDVCAELTDGAYLVGEAAITAGSPDAEIKRVFLVAGPTVPLPGTPVSHTDFRPTPEVLAALAHADAIVIGPGSIYTNLIPTLLIKEINEAIRQSPARKILVCNLMTMPNQTQGYTVADHVRVIQKHCGFRLDYVLAHRDGVFSPEVLERYRSSSAHVVRPQIVEDDGSHVVIFPDTPQEMALVEGAILLQRNLATEVLEPDPISGEVRPVIRHDPARLGTALRTLLHDLVLHEQLSVSRAIFREYDIRGVVGQELTATVLESMGRAFGTYMQRRTGRKQIVVGRDVRPSSTPFGEAVIQGIMASGCEVIDIGQVPTPLTSFAINHFWVDGAAQVTASHNPAEFNGLKLQVGMEALAGDELQKVERLIASGAFASGEGSRLARDVVYPYLNCIEHKVQIGRRFKVALDAGNGTAGPIAVRLLREIGAEVLPIYCEPDGTFPNHPPDPSEAENLRELADLVRREGCDVGVAFDGDGDRLGIVDERGEIVSPDLMLLLYAREALRAGPAKAVYEVRCSETLFDGVRKYGGIPVMARCGNTSILPRMLQERAVIGGELSGHLFFNDPPIEYDDALYAAALLLQYMDRHGGPLSEMLAELTEGLPRYVSSPELRIDCPDYIKWDVVDAVRDVFAQEYRVIDIDGARVYFDTSDWALIRASNTSPKLSLRFEGLDEERVAQMKERVRAELAKHLPDIQPF
;
A
#
# COMPACT_ATOMS: atom_id res chain seq x y z
N MET A 1 -30.68 -6.98 8.28
CA MET A 1 -30.85 -8.42 8.64
C MET A 1 -31.44 -9.19 7.46
N ARG A 2 -30.54 -9.73 6.63
CA ARG A 2 -30.44 -11.03 5.97
C ARG A 2 -29.05 -11.02 5.31
N ASP A 3 -28.42 -12.17 5.18
CA ASP A 3 -27.01 -12.34 4.81
C ASP A 3 -26.60 -11.63 3.51
N GLY A 4 -25.50 -10.86 3.56
CA GLY A 4 -24.54 -10.68 2.44
C GLY A 4 -24.92 -9.95 1.14
N GLU A 5 -26.17 -9.54 0.92
CA GLU A 5 -26.54 -8.81 -0.32
C GLU A 5 -26.26 -7.30 -0.21
N SER A 6 -25.39 -6.76 -1.07
CA SER A 6 -25.14 -5.31 -1.14
C SER A 6 -26.39 -4.57 -1.62
N THR A 7 -26.67 -3.39 -1.07
CA THR A 7 -27.79 -2.52 -1.43
C THR A 7 -27.30 -1.33 -2.25
N VAL A 8 -27.86 -1.16 -3.45
CA VAL A 8 -27.56 -0.05 -4.37
C VAL A 8 -28.78 0.85 -4.50
N VAL A 9 -28.63 2.15 -4.22
CA VAL A 9 -29.69 3.15 -4.43
C VAL A 9 -29.40 3.92 -5.71
N ALA A 10 -30.33 3.88 -6.67
CA ALA A 10 -30.15 4.45 -8.00
C ALA A 10 -31.08 5.66 -8.23
N PHE A 11 -30.51 6.81 -8.56
CA PHE A 11 -31.21 8.03 -8.99
C PHE A 11 -31.05 8.21 -10.49
N ALA A 12 -32.11 8.00 -11.27
CA ALA A 12 -32.05 8.08 -12.73
C ALA A 12 -33.35 8.61 -13.34
N GLY A 13 -33.31 9.00 -14.62
CA GLY A 13 -34.55 9.23 -15.38
C GLY A 13 -35.31 7.93 -15.59
N THR A 14 -36.61 7.98 -15.91
CA THR A 14 -37.48 6.78 -16.01
C THR A 14 -36.90 5.68 -16.92
N LEU A 15 -36.39 6.06 -18.10
CA LEU A 15 -35.75 5.10 -19.02
C LEU A 15 -34.43 4.57 -18.45
N GLY A 16 -33.60 5.43 -17.88
CA GLY A 16 -32.34 5.02 -17.25
C GLY A 16 -32.56 4.05 -16.09
N LEU A 17 -33.62 4.28 -15.31
CA LEU A 17 -33.98 3.41 -14.19
C LEU A 17 -34.45 2.03 -14.66
N SER A 18 -35.24 1.97 -15.74
CA SER A 18 -35.59 0.69 -16.38
C SER A 18 -34.35 -0.10 -16.78
N MET A 19 -33.33 0.56 -17.33
CA MET A 19 -32.09 -0.08 -17.77
C MET A 19 -31.25 -0.58 -16.60
N LEU A 20 -31.12 0.22 -15.54
CA LEU A 20 -30.40 -0.17 -14.33
C LEU A 20 -31.08 -1.32 -13.60
N LEU A 21 -32.42 -1.30 -13.47
CA LEU A 21 -33.19 -2.39 -12.87
C LEU A 21 -33.10 -3.66 -13.70
N ALA A 22 -33.09 -3.55 -15.04
CA ALA A 22 -32.87 -4.70 -15.91
C ALA A 22 -31.45 -5.26 -15.76
N ALA A 23 -30.46 -4.37 -15.61
CA ALA A 23 -29.07 -4.73 -15.36
C ALA A 23 -28.87 -5.43 -14.01
N ALA A 24 -29.73 -5.16 -13.02
CA ALA A 24 -29.66 -5.70 -11.67
C ALA A 24 -30.40 -7.05 -11.48
N LYS A 25 -31.18 -7.50 -12.46
CA LYS A 25 -32.13 -8.63 -12.29
C LYS A 25 -31.49 -9.98 -11.94
N ASP A 26 -30.24 -10.19 -12.36
CA ASP A 26 -29.46 -11.42 -12.14
C ASP A 26 -28.16 -11.15 -11.36
N GLU A 27 -28.16 -10.07 -10.58
CA GLU A 27 -27.01 -9.62 -9.79
C GLU A 27 -27.15 -10.02 -8.31
N PRO A 28 -26.05 -10.26 -7.59
CA PRO A 28 -26.08 -10.64 -6.18
C PRO A 28 -26.38 -9.46 -5.23
N TRP A 29 -26.70 -8.29 -5.77
CA TRP A 29 -26.97 -7.06 -5.03
C TRP A 29 -28.37 -6.55 -5.36
N ARG A 30 -29.02 -5.95 -4.37
CA ARG A 30 -30.37 -5.41 -4.50
C ARG A 30 -30.32 -3.96 -4.95
N MET A 31 -31.06 -3.63 -6.01
CA MET A 31 -31.22 -2.25 -6.46
C MET A 31 -32.55 -1.64 -6.02
N ILE A 32 -32.50 -0.42 -5.47
CA ILE A 32 -33.67 0.41 -5.16
C ILE A 32 -33.58 1.67 -6.02
N GLY A 33 -34.55 1.86 -6.90
CA GLY A 33 -34.63 3.00 -7.78
C GLY A 33 -35.41 4.18 -7.21
N VAL A 34 -34.97 5.40 -7.51
CA VAL A 34 -35.67 6.64 -7.14
C VAL A 34 -35.98 7.44 -8.40
N VAL A 35 -37.26 7.67 -8.66
CA VAL A 35 -37.73 8.38 -9.87
C VAL A 35 -37.61 9.91 -9.74
N PRO A 36 -37.62 10.66 -10.85
CA PRO A 36 -37.63 12.13 -10.81
C PRO A 36 -38.90 12.69 -10.13
N PRO A 37 -38.81 13.82 -9.41
CA PRO A 37 -39.89 14.29 -8.54
C PRO A 37 -41.07 14.92 -9.30
N ALA A 38 -40.84 15.61 -10.42
CA ALA A 38 -41.88 16.36 -11.14
C ALA A 38 -42.96 15.47 -11.78
N ASN A 39 -42.62 14.23 -12.12
CA ASN A 39 -43.51 13.26 -12.80
C ASN A 39 -43.51 11.89 -12.11
N ALA A 40 -43.22 11.85 -10.81
CA ALA A 40 -42.92 10.62 -10.08
C ALA A 40 -44.01 9.54 -10.20
N GLY A 41 -45.29 9.92 -10.12
CA GLY A 41 -46.41 8.99 -10.25
C GLY A 41 -46.54 8.35 -11.64
N ALA A 42 -46.29 9.13 -12.70
CA ALA A 42 -46.31 8.62 -14.08
C ALA A 42 -45.10 7.72 -14.35
N ALA A 43 -43.92 8.13 -13.86
CA ALA A 43 -42.70 7.35 -13.96
C ALA A 43 -42.82 5.99 -13.25
N PHE A 44 -43.37 5.97 -12.03
CA PHE A 44 -43.64 4.75 -11.29
C PHE A 44 -44.64 3.84 -12.02
N ALA A 45 -45.76 4.38 -12.50
CA ALA A 45 -46.76 3.59 -13.23
C ALA A 45 -46.19 2.98 -14.53
N GLN A 46 -45.32 3.72 -15.23
CA GLN A 46 -44.63 3.22 -16.41
C GLN A 46 -43.68 2.07 -16.06
N LEU A 47 -42.85 2.21 -15.02
CA LEU A 47 -41.94 1.14 -14.59
C LEU A 47 -42.70 -0.10 -14.09
N HIS A 48 -43.76 0.09 -13.31
CA HIS A 48 -44.60 -1.01 -12.84
C HIS A 48 -45.22 -1.79 -14.02
N SER A 49 -45.78 -1.09 -15.00
CA SER A 49 -46.44 -1.73 -16.15
C SER A 49 -45.45 -2.40 -17.13
N THR A 50 -44.26 -1.85 -17.31
CA THR A 50 -43.27 -2.35 -18.28
C THR A 50 -42.34 -3.41 -17.71
N MET A 51 -42.01 -3.31 -16.42
CA MET A 51 -40.99 -4.15 -15.77
C MET A 51 -41.56 -5.03 -14.64
N GLY A 52 -42.78 -4.75 -14.16
CA GLY A 52 -43.38 -5.45 -13.01
C GLY A 52 -42.83 -5.01 -11.66
N THR A 53 -42.19 -3.82 -11.57
CA THR A 53 -41.54 -3.33 -10.35
C THR A 53 -42.53 -3.11 -9.20
N THR A 54 -42.13 -3.44 -7.98
CA THR A 54 -42.90 -3.22 -6.76
C THR A 54 -42.66 -1.83 -6.14
N ALA A 55 -43.48 -1.46 -5.17
CA ALA A 55 -43.31 -0.22 -4.39
C ALA A 55 -42.04 -0.23 -3.52
N ASP A 56 -41.40 -1.39 -3.32
CA ASP A 56 -40.15 -1.54 -2.57
C ASP A 56 -38.90 -1.52 -3.47
N GLU A 57 -39.09 -1.50 -4.79
CA GLU A 57 -38.02 -1.45 -5.81
C GLU A 57 -37.93 -0.07 -6.47
N VAL A 58 -39.04 0.67 -6.55
CA VAL A 58 -39.08 2.01 -7.16
C VAL A 58 -39.80 2.97 -6.22
N LEU A 59 -39.05 3.95 -5.73
CA LEU A 59 -39.48 4.92 -4.74
C LEU A 59 -39.71 6.29 -5.39
N ILE A 60 -40.72 6.98 -4.89
CA ILE A 60 -40.98 8.39 -5.17
C ILE A 60 -40.13 9.22 -4.20
N PRO A 61 -39.44 10.29 -4.62
CA PRO A 61 -38.50 11.01 -3.76
C PRO A 61 -39.16 11.95 -2.74
N THR A 62 -40.35 12.46 -3.02
CA THR A 62 -41.06 13.39 -2.13
C THR A 62 -42.56 13.12 -2.09
N LEU A 63 -43.17 13.37 -0.94
CA LEU A 63 -44.62 13.32 -0.74
C LEU A 63 -45.34 14.58 -1.26
N ASP A 64 -44.60 15.61 -1.63
CA ASP A 64 -45.13 16.87 -2.11
C ASP A 64 -45.17 16.93 -3.64
N ARG A 65 -46.16 17.66 -4.19
CA ARG A 65 -46.18 17.95 -5.62
C ARG A 65 -45.21 19.07 -5.92
N VAL A 66 -44.23 18.80 -6.76
CA VAL A 66 -43.19 19.75 -7.13
C VAL A 66 -43.05 19.85 -8.64
N ASP A 67 -42.63 21.02 -9.10
CA ASP A 67 -42.17 21.25 -10.47
C ASP A 67 -40.69 21.66 -10.44
N VAL A 68 -39.97 21.33 -11.51
CA VAL A 68 -38.59 21.77 -11.71
C VAL A 68 -38.56 23.14 -12.39
N CYS A 69 -37.73 24.05 -11.88
CA CYS A 69 -37.51 25.38 -12.45
C CYS A 69 -36.02 25.57 -12.73
N ALA A 70 -35.69 26.18 -13.86
CA ALA A 70 -34.33 26.59 -14.22
C ALA A 70 -34.23 28.12 -14.28
N GLU A 71 -33.21 28.68 -13.64
CA GLU A 71 -32.78 30.07 -13.85
C GLU A 71 -31.73 30.08 -14.96
N LEU A 72 -31.90 30.95 -15.95
CA LEU A 72 -30.97 31.13 -17.05
C LEU A 72 -29.94 32.23 -16.74
N THR A 73 -28.85 32.28 -17.50
CA THR A 73 -27.75 33.25 -17.32
C THR A 73 -28.19 34.71 -17.52
N ASP A 74 -29.26 34.95 -18.28
CA ASP A 74 -29.88 36.26 -18.50
C ASP A 74 -30.91 36.64 -17.41
N GLY A 75 -31.14 35.75 -16.43
CA GLY A 75 -32.10 35.92 -15.34
C GLY A 75 -33.54 35.49 -15.64
N ALA A 76 -33.81 34.92 -16.82
CA ALA A 76 -35.11 34.33 -17.14
C ALA A 76 -35.33 32.99 -16.41
N TYR A 77 -36.60 32.59 -16.27
CA TYR A 77 -36.98 31.32 -15.64
C TYR A 77 -37.73 30.42 -16.63
N LEU A 78 -37.38 29.13 -16.63
CA LEU A 78 -38.10 28.06 -17.32
C LEU A 78 -38.74 27.13 -16.29
N VAL A 79 -40.06 26.91 -16.37
CA VAL A 79 -40.80 26.06 -15.42
C VAL A 79 -41.31 24.82 -16.12
N GLY A 80 -41.01 23.65 -15.54
CA GLY A 80 -41.38 22.35 -16.04
C GLY A 80 -40.34 21.72 -16.96
N GLU A 81 -40.30 20.39 -16.96
CA GLU A 81 -39.33 19.59 -17.72
C GLU A 81 -39.38 19.88 -19.24
N ALA A 82 -40.57 20.10 -19.80
CA ALA A 82 -40.74 20.42 -21.21
C ALA A 82 -40.13 21.79 -21.58
N ALA A 83 -40.32 22.81 -20.74
CA ALA A 83 -39.78 24.14 -20.98
C ALA A 83 -38.25 24.16 -20.85
N ILE A 84 -37.70 23.47 -19.84
CA ILE A 84 -36.25 23.34 -19.66
C ILE A 84 -35.62 22.54 -20.81
N THR A 85 -36.32 21.53 -21.31
CA THR A 85 -35.86 20.74 -22.46
C THR A 85 -35.89 21.55 -23.76
N ALA A 86 -36.90 22.39 -23.96
CA ALA A 86 -36.94 23.33 -25.08
C ALA A 86 -35.82 24.37 -24.98
N GLY A 87 -35.51 24.83 -23.76
CA GLY A 87 -34.40 25.74 -23.48
C GLY A 87 -34.57 27.16 -24.05
N SER A 88 -33.48 27.93 -24.06
CA SER A 88 -33.40 29.25 -24.69
C SER A 88 -32.21 29.28 -25.65
N PRO A 89 -32.36 29.84 -26.87
CA PRO A 89 -31.26 29.92 -27.83
C PRO A 89 -30.14 30.87 -27.40
N ASP A 90 -30.44 31.83 -26.51
CA ASP A 90 -29.52 32.94 -26.16
C ASP A 90 -28.99 32.88 -24.72
N ALA A 91 -29.40 31.88 -23.92
CA ALA A 91 -29.03 31.81 -22.51
C ALA A 91 -28.91 30.37 -21.98
N GLU A 92 -27.87 30.12 -21.17
CA GLU A 92 -27.58 28.82 -20.57
C GLU A 92 -28.27 28.65 -19.20
N ILE A 93 -28.44 27.41 -18.76
CA ILE A 93 -28.95 27.11 -17.42
C ILE A 93 -27.88 27.47 -16.38
N LYS A 94 -28.18 28.45 -15.53
CA LYS A 94 -27.33 28.88 -14.42
C LYS A 94 -27.50 28.00 -13.19
N ARG A 95 -28.75 27.66 -12.85
CA ARG A 95 -29.11 26.72 -11.77
C ARG A 95 -30.51 26.15 -11.96
N VAL A 96 -30.78 25.03 -11.30
CA VAL A 96 -32.13 24.46 -11.16
C VAL A 96 -32.56 24.37 -9.70
N PHE A 97 -33.86 24.42 -9.45
CA PHE A 97 -34.48 24.29 -8.13
C PHE A 97 -35.91 23.77 -8.26
N LEU A 98 -36.50 23.36 -7.13
CA LEU A 98 -37.85 22.83 -7.07
C LEU A 98 -38.83 23.88 -6.51
N VAL A 99 -40.05 23.93 -7.07
CA VAL A 99 -41.15 24.81 -6.64
C VAL A 99 -42.41 24.01 -6.35
N ALA A 100 -43.25 24.48 -5.43
CA ALA A 100 -44.53 23.86 -5.10
C ALA A 100 -45.56 24.17 -6.21
N GLY A 101 -45.66 23.30 -7.21
CA GLY A 101 -46.53 23.48 -8.38
C GLY A 101 -46.01 24.52 -9.40
N PRO A 102 -46.78 24.82 -10.47
CA PRO A 102 -46.31 25.53 -11.67
C PRO A 102 -46.25 27.07 -11.47
N THR A 103 -45.65 27.51 -10.37
CA THR A 103 -45.53 28.92 -10.00
C THR A 103 -44.22 29.48 -10.55
N VAL A 104 -44.31 30.50 -11.42
CA VAL A 104 -43.13 31.20 -11.96
C VAL A 104 -42.60 32.18 -10.91
N PRO A 105 -41.34 32.05 -10.46
CA PRO A 105 -40.73 33.03 -9.55
C PRO A 105 -40.56 34.40 -10.23
N LEU A 106 -40.78 35.49 -9.48
CA LEU A 106 -40.51 36.84 -10.00
C LEU A 106 -38.98 37.09 -10.07
N PRO A 107 -38.47 37.75 -11.13
CA PRO A 107 -37.05 38.13 -11.24
C PRO A 107 -36.56 38.87 -10.00
N GLY A 108 -35.43 38.42 -9.42
CA GLY A 108 -34.84 39.02 -8.21
C GLY A 108 -35.44 38.58 -6.87
N THR A 109 -36.41 37.66 -6.86
CA THR A 109 -36.96 37.12 -5.60
C THR A 109 -36.01 36.09 -5.00
N PRO A 110 -35.66 36.16 -3.69
CA PRO A 110 -34.94 35.08 -3.02
C PRO A 110 -35.81 33.83 -3.04
N VAL A 111 -35.41 32.82 -3.82
CA VAL A 111 -36.06 31.52 -3.80
C VAL A 111 -35.64 30.82 -2.51
N SER A 112 -36.56 30.69 -1.57
CA SER A 112 -36.34 29.92 -0.34
C SER A 112 -35.98 28.48 -0.71
N HIS A 113 -34.90 27.96 -0.14
CA HIS A 113 -34.62 26.52 -0.12
C HIS A 113 -35.86 25.82 0.45
N THR A 114 -36.45 24.93 -0.32
CA THR A 114 -37.78 24.38 -0.06
C THR A 114 -37.65 23.10 0.76
N ASP A 115 -38.13 23.15 2.01
CA ASP A 115 -38.31 21.99 2.90
C ASP A 115 -39.45 21.09 2.35
N PHE A 116 -39.19 20.39 1.24
CA PHE A 116 -40.12 19.38 0.72
C PHE A 116 -39.99 18.09 1.52
N ARG A 117 -41.12 17.48 1.87
CA ARG A 117 -41.15 16.25 2.67
C ARG A 117 -40.57 15.10 1.85
N PRO A 118 -39.42 14.54 2.22
CA PRO A 118 -38.88 13.36 1.56
C PRO A 118 -39.78 12.16 1.88
N THR A 119 -39.76 11.18 1.00
CA THR A 119 -40.36 9.87 1.28
C THR A 119 -39.47 9.11 2.27
N PRO A 120 -39.97 8.67 3.44
CA PRO A 120 -39.16 8.01 4.48
C PRO A 120 -38.39 6.78 3.98
N GLU A 121 -38.97 6.02 3.05
CA GLU A 121 -38.38 4.84 2.45
C GLU A 121 -37.10 5.16 1.67
N VAL A 122 -37.02 6.36 1.06
CA VAL A 122 -35.80 6.80 0.36
C VAL A 122 -34.67 7.07 1.34
N LEU A 123 -34.98 7.72 2.47
CA LEU A 123 -33.99 7.96 3.52
C LEU A 123 -33.52 6.66 4.16
N ALA A 124 -34.44 5.72 4.40
CA ALA A 124 -34.11 4.39 4.92
C ALA A 124 -33.22 3.60 3.95
N ALA A 125 -33.51 3.65 2.64
CA ALA A 125 -32.68 3.02 1.62
C ALA A 125 -31.27 3.62 1.58
N LEU A 126 -31.14 4.95 1.66
CA LEU A 126 -29.86 5.65 1.68
C LEU A 126 -29.02 5.34 2.92
N ALA A 127 -29.65 5.16 4.08
CA ALA A 127 -28.97 4.84 5.33
C ALA A 127 -28.30 3.45 5.32
N HIS A 128 -28.75 2.56 4.44
CA HIS A 128 -28.25 1.19 4.30
C HIS A 128 -27.62 0.93 2.92
N ALA A 129 -27.38 1.98 2.13
CA ALA A 129 -26.76 1.84 0.83
C ALA A 129 -25.26 1.54 0.95
N ASP A 130 -24.78 0.58 0.15
CA ASP A 130 -23.35 0.35 -0.06
C ASP A 130 -22.84 1.20 -1.24
N ALA A 131 -23.71 1.47 -2.21
CA ALA A 131 -23.44 2.37 -3.32
C ALA A 131 -24.67 3.21 -3.70
N ILE A 132 -24.40 4.43 -4.16
CA ILE A 132 -25.37 5.39 -4.67
C ILE A 132 -25.03 5.66 -6.13
N VAL A 133 -25.86 5.17 -7.04
CA VAL A 133 -25.70 5.35 -8.49
C VAL A 133 -26.54 6.54 -8.94
N ILE A 134 -25.92 7.48 -9.66
CA ILE A 134 -26.54 8.68 -10.20
C ILE A 134 -26.45 8.63 -11.72
N GLY A 135 -27.59 8.70 -12.40
CA GLY A 135 -27.67 8.54 -13.85
C GLY A 135 -27.85 7.09 -14.29
N PRO A 136 -28.17 6.85 -15.57
CA PRO A 136 -28.25 7.84 -16.64
C PRO A 136 -29.58 8.63 -16.64
N GLY A 137 -29.56 9.85 -17.16
CA GLY A 137 -30.74 10.73 -17.19
C GLY A 137 -30.36 12.19 -17.46
N SER A 138 -31.33 13.04 -17.78
CA SER A 138 -31.06 14.46 -17.94
C SER A 138 -30.56 15.06 -16.63
N ILE A 139 -29.41 15.73 -16.67
CA ILE A 139 -28.76 16.27 -15.47
C ILE A 139 -29.62 17.35 -14.80
N TYR A 140 -30.26 18.22 -15.58
CA TYR A 140 -31.01 19.37 -15.08
C TYR A 140 -32.49 19.09 -14.84
N THR A 141 -33.09 18.10 -15.52
CA THR A 141 -34.53 17.79 -15.36
C THR A 141 -34.80 16.49 -14.59
N ASN A 142 -33.84 15.57 -14.51
CA ASN A 142 -34.03 14.28 -13.82
C ASN A 142 -33.13 14.12 -12.61
N LEU A 143 -31.81 14.33 -12.76
CA LEU A 143 -30.84 13.98 -11.72
C LEU A 143 -30.80 15.03 -10.60
N ILE A 144 -30.39 16.25 -10.90
CA ILE A 144 -30.24 17.32 -9.90
C ILE A 144 -31.55 17.59 -9.13
N PRO A 145 -32.73 17.69 -9.77
CA PRO A 145 -33.97 17.99 -9.05
C PRO A 145 -34.25 17.01 -7.90
N THR A 146 -34.03 15.71 -8.10
CA THR A 146 -34.19 14.70 -7.06
C THR A 146 -33.15 14.87 -5.94
N LEU A 147 -31.91 15.19 -6.32
CA LEU A 147 -30.79 15.35 -5.40
C LEU A 147 -30.84 16.68 -4.62
N LEU A 148 -31.73 17.62 -4.97
CA LEU A 148 -31.90 18.91 -4.28
C LEU A 148 -32.92 18.88 -3.14
N ILE A 149 -33.69 17.80 -2.97
CA ILE A 149 -34.53 17.61 -1.78
C ILE A 149 -33.59 17.54 -0.57
N LYS A 150 -33.74 18.48 0.36
CA LYS A 150 -32.76 18.79 1.41
C LYS A 150 -32.33 17.56 2.19
N GLU A 151 -33.26 16.79 2.72
CA GLU A 151 -32.99 15.61 3.55
C GLU A 151 -32.37 14.47 2.73
N ILE A 152 -32.77 14.31 1.46
CA ILE A 152 -32.14 13.34 0.54
C ILE A 152 -30.69 13.76 0.26
N ASN A 153 -30.47 15.04 0.00
CA ASN A 153 -29.14 15.59 -0.25
C ASN A 153 -28.21 15.43 0.97
N GLU A 154 -28.73 15.74 2.16
CA GLU A 154 -28.02 15.57 3.43
C GLU A 154 -27.71 14.09 3.70
N ALA A 155 -28.66 13.18 3.45
CA ALA A 155 -28.44 11.74 3.57
C ALA A 155 -27.36 11.24 2.60
N ILE A 156 -27.35 11.69 1.34
CA ILE A 156 -26.29 11.32 0.39
C ILE A 156 -24.93 11.87 0.83
N ARG A 157 -24.87 13.12 1.30
CA ARG A 157 -23.63 13.75 1.80
C ARG A 157 -23.03 13.00 2.99
N GLN A 158 -23.88 12.57 3.93
CA GLN A 158 -23.46 11.88 5.14
C GLN A 158 -23.24 10.39 4.94
N SER A 159 -23.78 9.82 3.85
CA SER A 159 -23.67 8.39 3.58
C SER A 159 -22.22 7.98 3.29
N PRO A 160 -21.72 6.90 3.92
CA PRO A 160 -20.43 6.32 3.59
C PRO A 160 -20.45 5.57 2.24
N ALA A 161 -21.63 5.37 1.65
CA ALA A 161 -21.81 4.70 0.36
C ALA A 161 -21.01 5.40 -0.75
N ARG A 162 -20.49 4.58 -1.68
CA ARG A 162 -19.77 5.09 -2.85
C ARG A 162 -20.71 5.76 -3.83
N LYS A 163 -20.37 6.98 -4.26
CA LYS A 163 -21.18 7.83 -5.13
C LYS A 163 -20.68 7.69 -6.55
N ILE A 164 -21.46 7.01 -7.39
CA ILE A 164 -21.08 6.60 -8.74
C ILE A 164 -21.94 7.36 -9.75
N LEU A 165 -21.32 8.08 -10.68
CA LEU A 165 -22.02 8.72 -11.79
C LEU A 165 -21.97 7.83 -13.04
N VAL A 166 -23.13 7.46 -13.59
CA VAL A 166 -23.24 6.92 -14.96
C VAL A 166 -23.48 8.09 -15.90
N CYS A 167 -22.44 8.47 -16.64
CA CYS A 167 -22.47 9.64 -17.51
C CYS A 167 -23.36 9.40 -18.73
N ASN A 168 -23.97 10.46 -19.26
CA ASN A 168 -24.75 10.35 -20.50
C ASN A 168 -23.83 10.11 -21.71
N LEU A 169 -24.33 9.37 -22.70
CA LEU A 169 -23.59 9.09 -23.94
C LEU A 169 -23.48 10.31 -24.85
N MET A 170 -24.53 11.15 -24.85
CA MET A 170 -24.65 12.33 -25.70
C MET A 170 -24.97 13.56 -24.85
N THR A 171 -24.45 14.71 -25.28
CA THR A 171 -24.86 16.01 -24.75
C THR A 171 -26.32 16.28 -25.12
N MET A 172 -27.03 16.98 -24.24
CA MET A 172 -28.41 17.39 -24.46
C MET A 172 -28.45 18.82 -25.01
N PRO A 173 -29.16 19.07 -26.12
CA PRO A 173 -29.32 20.41 -26.67
C PRO A 173 -29.89 21.36 -25.62
N ASN A 174 -29.42 22.60 -25.62
CA ASN A 174 -29.83 23.68 -24.70
C ASN A 174 -29.61 23.40 -23.20
N GLN A 175 -28.98 22.28 -22.85
CA GLN A 175 -28.73 21.88 -21.45
C GLN A 175 -27.25 21.61 -21.19
N THR A 176 -26.64 20.71 -21.96
CA THR A 176 -25.26 20.26 -21.75
C THR A 176 -24.42 20.34 -23.03
N GLN A 177 -24.78 21.24 -23.94
CA GLN A 177 -24.01 21.46 -25.17
C GLN A 177 -22.56 21.83 -24.84
N GLY A 178 -21.61 21.10 -25.43
CA GLY A 178 -20.19 21.27 -25.16
C GLY A 178 -19.68 20.62 -23.86
N TYR A 179 -20.56 20.01 -23.05
CA TYR A 179 -20.13 19.37 -21.81
C TYR A 179 -19.28 18.13 -22.07
N THR A 180 -18.18 18.08 -21.36
CA THR A 180 -17.32 16.90 -21.20
C THR A 180 -17.81 16.05 -20.01
N VAL A 181 -17.18 14.90 -19.78
CA VAL A 181 -17.42 14.13 -18.55
C VAL A 181 -17.13 14.99 -17.30
N ALA A 182 -16.11 15.85 -17.35
CA ALA A 182 -15.75 16.74 -16.24
C ALA A 182 -16.85 17.75 -15.93
N ASP A 183 -17.49 18.32 -16.95
CA ASP A 183 -18.57 19.28 -16.76
C ASP A 183 -19.78 18.65 -16.06
N HIS A 184 -20.10 17.38 -16.36
CA HIS A 184 -21.16 16.66 -15.67
C HIS A 184 -20.84 16.46 -14.18
N VAL A 185 -19.58 16.13 -13.85
CA VAL A 185 -19.11 16.01 -12.46
C VAL A 185 -19.21 17.36 -11.74
N ARG A 186 -18.66 18.43 -12.31
CA ARG A 186 -18.69 19.79 -11.74
C ARG A 186 -20.11 20.26 -11.48
N VAL A 187 -21.03 20.00 -12.41
CA VAL A 187 -22.42 20.45 -12.30
C VAL A 187 -23.13 19.74 -11.15
N ILE A 188 -22.93 18.43 -10.95
CA ILE A 188 -23.47 17.72 -9.79
C ILE A 188 -22.85 18.25 -8.50
N GLN A 189 -21.53 18.38 -8.43
CA GLN A 189 -20.83 18.88 -7.24
C GLN A 189 -21.28 20.31 -6.87
N LYS A 190 -21.38 21.20 -7.86
CA LYS A 190 -21.81 22.60 -7.69
C LYS A 190 -23.23 22.73 -7.14
N HIS A 191 -24.17 21.93 -7.65
CA HIS A 191 -25.57 22.01 -7.24
C HIS A 191 -25.88 21.23 -5.96
N CYS A 192 -25.26 20.06 -5.81
CA CYS A 192 -25.60 19.09 -4.78
C CYS A 192 -24.63 19.10 -3.60
N GLY A 193 -23.45 19.72 -3.73
CA GLY A 193 -22.49 19.93 -2.64
C GLY A 193 -21.84 18.66 -2.06
N PHE A 194 -21.88 17.54 -2.79
CA PHE A 194 -21.11 16.33 -2.49
C PHE A 194 -20.19 15.97 -3.64
N ARG A 195 -19.09 15.25 -3.32
CA ARG A 195 -18.16 14.70 -4.31
C ARG A 195 -18.63 13.34 -4.80
N LEU A 196 -18.26 13.00 -6.02
CA LEU A 196 -18.43 11.68 -6.61
C LEU A 196 -17.14 10.88 -6.39
N ASP A 197 -17.26 9.58 -6.13
CA ASP A 197 -16.11 8.68 -5.99
C ASP A 197 -15.69 8.15 -7.38
N TYR A 198 -16.66 7.74 -8.20
CA TYR A 198 -16.43 7.13 -9.51
C TYR A 198 -17.32 7.72 -10.59
N VAL A 199 -16.82 7.70 -11.83
CA VAL A 199 -17.58 8.06 -13.02
C VAL A 199 -17.45 6.95 -14.06
N LEU A 200 -18.56 6.32 -14.41
CA LEU A 200 -18.67 5.40 -15.53
C LEU A 200 -19.00 6.19 -16.80
N ALA A 201 -18.10 6.14 -17.78
CA ALA A 201 -18.29 6.77 -19.09
C ALA A 201 -18.08 5.77 -20.23
N HIS A 202 -18.73 6.03 -21.37
CA HIS A 202 -18.54 5.23 -22.56
C HIS A 202 -17.15 5.49 -23.16
N ARG A 203 -16.37 4.42 -23.32
CA ARG A 203 -15.09 4.38 -24.04
C ARG A 203 -15.38 4.42 -25.53
N ASP A 204 -14.68 5.30 -26.24
CA ASP A 204 -14.79 5.48 -27.69
C ASP A 204 -15.11 4.16 -28.44
N GLY A 205 -16.31 4.13 -29.03
CA GLY A 205 -16.80 3.06 -29.89
C GLY A 205 -17.08 3.60 -31.30
N VAL A 206 -16.97 2.75 -32.31
CA VAL A 206 -17.31 3.10 -33.70
C VAL A 206 -18.83 3.10 -33.82
N PHE A 207 -19.48 4.21 -33.48
CA PHE A 207 -20.86 4.44 -33.90
C PHE A 207 -20.91 4.71 -35.41
N SER A 208 -21.99 4.28 -36.07
CA SER A 208 -22.20 4.50 -37.48
C SER A 208 -22.21 6.02 -37.78
N PRO A 209 -21.49 6.47 -38.83
CA PRO A 209 -21.42 7.90 -39.17
C PRO A 209 -22.79 8.54 -39.39
N GLU A 210 -23.75 7.77 -39.90
CA GLU A 210 -25.13 8.19 -40.15
C GLU A 210 -25.86 8.56 -38.84
N VAL A 211 -25.74 7.72 -37.80
CA VAL A 211 -26.36 8.00 -36.50
C VAL A 211 -25.73 9.22 -35.84
N LEU A 212 -24.40 9.34 -35.90
CA LEU A 212 -23.69 10.50 -35.35
C LEU A 212 -24.06 11.81 -36.04
N GLU A 213 -24.18 11.80 -37.38
CA GLU A 213 -24.55 13.00 -38.13
C GLU A 213 -25.96 13.48 -37.76
N ARG A 214 -26.88 12.56 -37.50
CA ARG A 214 -28.21 12.93 -37.03
C ARG A 214 -28.16 13.59 -35.65
N TYR A 215 -27.39 13.07 -34.69
CA TYR A 215 -27.25 13.73 -33.39
C TYR A 215 -26.64 15.14 -33.53
N ARG A 216 -25.62 15.30 -34.41
CA ARG A 216 -25.05 16.62 -34.74
C ARG A 216 -26.06 17.58 -35.34
N SER A 217 -26.98 17.10 -36.18
CA SER A 217 -28.06 17.93 -36.76
C SER A 217 -29.01 18.51 -35.71
N SER A 218 -29.06 17.90 -34.52
CA SER A 218 -29.76 18.38 -33.34
C SER A 218 -28.83 19.02 -32.29
N SER A 219 -27.59 19.36 -32.64
CA SER A 219 -26.57 19.91 -31.72
C SER A 219 -26.13 19.00 -30.57
N ALA A 220 -26.40 17.69 -30.66
CA ALA A 220 -25.98 16.69 -29.69
C ALA A 220 -24.65 16.02 -30.12
N HIS A 221 -23.72 15.92 -29.18
CA HIS A 221 -22.37 15.39 -29.40
C HIS A 221 -22.06 14.28 -28.40
N VAL A 222 -21.16 13.35 -28.76
CA VAL A 222 -20.70 12.33 -27.82
C VAL A 222 -20.02 13.01 -26.63
N VAL A 223 -20.40 12.65 -25.41
CA VAL A 223 -19.74 13.16 -24.20
C VAL A 223 -18.38 12.50 -24.09
N ARG A 224 -17.31 13.30 -24.20
CA ARG A 224 -15.94 12.82 -24.16
C ARG A 224 -15.25 13.13 -22.84
N PRO A 225 -14.29 12.29 -22.42
CA PRO A 225 -13.42 12.65 -21.32
C PRO A 225 -12.57 13.86 -21.69
N GLN A 226 -12.41 14.78 -20.76
CA GLN A 226 -11.34 15.78 -20.78
C GLN A 226 -10.41 15.40 -19.64
N ILE A 227 -9.19 14.99 -19.97
CA ILE A 227 -8.16 14.72 -18.94
C ILE A 227 -7.76 16.08 -18.39
N VAL A 228 -7.96 16.28 -17.08
CA VAL A 228 -7.55 17.50 -16.39
C VAL A 228 -6.09 17.31 -16.00
N GLU A 229 -5.19 18.14 -16.52
CA GLU A 229 -3.75 17.99 -16.27
C GLU A 229 -3.32 18.56 -14.90
N ASP A 230 -4.14 19.41 -14.26
CA ASP A 230 -3.84 19.99 -12.94
C ASP A 230 -5.08 20.70 -12.36
N ASP A 231 -5.64 20.23 -11.25
CA ASP A 231 -6.71 20.94 -10.50
C ASP A 231 -6.30 21.27 -9.05
N GLY A 232 -5.01 21.16 -8.72
CA GLY A 232 -4.52 21.40 -7.35
C GLY A 232 -5.02 20.38 -6.31
N SER A 233 -5.72 19.31 -6.72
CA SER A 233 -5.87 18.12 -5.89
C SER A 233 -4.65 17.22 -6.10
N HIS A 234 -3.90 16.97 -5.03
CA HIS A 234 -2.71 16.12 -5.09
C HIS A 234 -3.10 14.66 -5.37
N VAL A 235 -3.22 14.30 -6.65
CA VAL A 235 -3.08 12.93 -7.11
C VAL A 235 -2.30 12.94 -8.42
N VAL A 236 -1.09 12.38 -8.37
CA VAL A 236 -0.17 12.28 -9.51
C VAL A 236 -0.68 11.22 -10.48
N ILE A 237 -1.09 11.61 -11.68
CA ILE A 237 -1.33 10.69 -12.80
C ILE A 237 0.02 10.47 -13.49
N PHE A 238 0.53 9.23 -13.45
CA PHE A 238 1.73 8.89 -14.20
C PHE A 238 1.41 8.60 -15.67
N PRO A 239 2.25 9.06 -16.63
CA PRO A 239 2.04 8.90 -18.08
C PRO A 239 1.83 7.45 -18.57
N ASP A 240 2.23 6.46 -17.76
CA ASP A 240 2.18 5.04 -18.11
C ASP A 240 1.07 4.26 -17.39
N THR A 241 0.07 4.96 -16.84
CA THR A 241 -1.16 4.33 -16.34
C THR A 241 -1.85 3.65 -17.54
N PRO A 242 -2.14 2.34 -17.51
CA PRO A 242 -2.90 1.69 -18.57
C PRO A 242 -4.16 2.51 -18.81
N GLN A 243 -4.36 2.98 -20.05
CA GLN A 243 -5.50 3.84 -20.42
C GLN A 243 -6.81 3.19 -19.99
N GLU A 244 -7.30 3.52 -18.79
CA GLU A 244 -8.66 3.26 -18.29
C GLU A 244 -8.96 3.75 -16.86
N MET A 245 -8.01 4.37 -16.15
CA MET A 245 -8.26 5.13 -14.93
C MET A 245 -7.67 6.53 -15.09
N ALA A 246 -8.52 7.54 -15.21
CA ALA A 246 -8.12 8.95 -15.23
C ALA A 246 -8.83 9.70 -14.09
N LEU A 247 -8.23 10.76 -13.55
CA LEU A 247 -8.98 11.63 -12.64
C LEU A 247 -9.74 12.67 -13.43
N VAL A 248 -10.95 12.94 -12.96
CA VAL A 248 -11.81 13.99 -13.47
C VAL A 248 -12.44 14.70 -12.28
N GLU A 249 -11.93 15.89 -11.96
CA GLU A 249 -12.52 16.79 -10.94
C GLU A 249 -12.71 16.11 -9.57
N GLY A 250 -11.66 15.41 -9.12
CA GLY A 250 -11.65 14.67 -7.86
C GLY A 250 -12.41 13.33 -7.84
N ALA A 251 -12.87 12.81 -8.99
CA ALA A 251 -13.47 11.49 -9.13
C ALA A 251 -12.65 10.57 -10.07
N ILE A 252 -12.70 9.25 -9.84
CA ILE A 252 -12.03 8.27 -10.70
C ILE A 252 -12.90 7.97 -11.92
N LEU A 253 -12.42 8.31 -13.11
CA LEU A 253 -13.06 8.00 -14.39
C LEU A 253 -12.70 6.58 -14.83
N LEU A 254 -13.74 5.78 -15.05
CA LEU A 254 -13.68 4.43 -15.58
C LEU A 254 -14.37 4.40 -16.95
N GLN A 255 -13.57 4.19 -18.00
CA GLN A 255 -14.09 4.11 -19.36
C GLN A 255 -14.39 2.67 -19.74
N ARG A 256 -15.61 2.39 -20.20
CA ARG A 256 -16.06 1.04 -20.58
C ARG A 256 -16.88 1.08 -21.86
N ASN A 257 -16.98 -0.03 -22.57
CA ASN A 257 -17.91 -0.11 -23.68
C ASN A 257 -19.35 -0.23 -23.15
N LEU A 258 -20.01 0.90 -22.90
CA LEU A 258 -21.33 0.95 -22.26
C LEU A 258 -22.53 1.07 -23.20
N ALA A 259 -22.33 1.17 -24.51
CA ALA A 259 -23.38 1.58 -25.45
C ALA A 259 -23.57 0.61 -26.62
N THR A 260 -24.77 0.64 -27.20
CA THR A 260 -25.11 -0.05 -28.45
C THR A 260 -26.03 0.80 -29.32
N GLU A 261 -26.04 0.51 -30.62
CA GLU A 261 -27.05 1.04 -31.54
C GLU A 261 -28.27 0.12 -31.54
N VAL A 262 -29.47 0.71 -31.41
CA VAL A 262 -30.74 0.00 -31.44
C VAL A 262 -31.71 0.70 -32.39
N LEU A 263 -32.65 -0.05 -32.97
CA LEU A 263 -33.70 0.51 -33.82
C LEU A 263 -34.93 0.83 -32.97
N GLU A 264 -35.34 2.11 -32.93
CA GLU A 264 -36.52 2.56 -32.19
C GLU A 264 -37.43 3.42 -33.08
N PRO A 265 -38.77 3.36 -32.90
CA PRO A 265 -39.70 4.25 -33.57
C PRO A 265 -39.55 5.67 -33.03
N ASP A 266 -39.41 6.64 -33.93
CA ASP A 266 -39.39 8.05 -33.58
C ASP A 266 -40.71 8.46 -32.91
N PRO A 267 -40.69 9.11 -31.72
CA PRO A 267 -41.90 9.39 -30.96
C PRO A 267 -42.91 10.31 -31.67
N ILE A 268 -42.47 11.06 -32.69
CA ILE A 268 -43.29 12.05 -33.39
C ILE A 268 -43.74 11.51 -34.75
N SER A 269 -42.83 10.90 -35.50
CA SER A 269 -43.07 10.43 -36.88
C SER A 269 -43.39 8.95 -36.99
N GLY A 270 -43.13 8.14 -35.95
CA GLY A 270 -43.35 6.70 -35.92
C GLY A 270 -42.37 5.88 -36.78
N GLU A 271 -41.44 6.54 -37.48
CA GLU A 271 -40.45 5.89 -38.33
C GLU A 271 -39.37 5.20 -37.49
N VAL A 272 -39.05 3.94 -37.79
CA VAL A 272 -38.01 3.19 -37.09
C VAL A 272 -36.63 3.68 -37.53
N ARG A 273 -35.83 4.17 -36.59
CA ARG A 273 -34.52 4.74 -36.85
C ARG A 273 -33.47 4.24 -35.85
N PRO A 274 -32.19 4.12 -36.25
CA PRO A 274 -31.12 3.70 -35.35
C PRO A 274 -30.80 4.79 -34.33
N VAL A 275 -30.76 4.48 -33.03
CA VAL A 275 -30.45 5.40 -31.93
C VAL A 275 -29.39 4.79 -31.02
N ILE A 276 -28.66 5.64 -30.29
CA ILE A 276 -27.63 5.19 -29.34
C ILE A 276 -28.25 5.10 -27.94
N ARG A 277 -28.06 3.95 -27.30
CA ARG A 277 -28.52 3.66 -25.94
C ARG A 277 -27.39 3.04 -25.13
N HIS A 278 -27.48 3.19 -23.81
CA HIS A 278 -26.69 2.32 -22.93
C HIS A 278 -27.12 0.86 -23.17
N ASP A 279 -26.19 -0.07 -23.04
CA ASP A 279 -26.49 -1.50 -23.12
C ASP A 279 -26.67 -2.01 -21.68
N PRO A 280 -27.87 -2.53 -21.29
CA PRO A 280 -28.13 -2.97 -19.93
C PRO A 280 -27.16 -4.05 -19.43
N ALA A 281 -26.76 -5.01 -20.29
CA ALA A 281 -25.85 -6.08 -19.90
C ALA A 281 -24.42 -5.56 -19.68
N ARG A 282 -23.95 -4.66 -20.56
CA ARG A 282 -22.63 -4.04 -20.41
C ARG A 282 -22.57 -3.10 -19.21
N LEU A 283 -23.64 -2.34 -18.98
CA LEU A 283 -23.76 -1.47 -17.82
C LEU A 283 -23.83 -2.27 -16.51
N GLY A 284 -24.60 -3.37 -16.48
CA GLY A 284 -24.64 -4.30 -15.36
C GLY A 284 -23.27 -4.91 -15.06
N THR A 285 -22.55 -5.37 -16.09
CA THR A 285 -21.19 -5.89 -15.94
C THR A 285 -20.22 -4.84 -15.39
N ALA A 286 -20.30 -3.59 -15.87
CA ALA A 286 -19.45 -2.50 -15.41
C ALA A 286 -19.72 -2.15 -13.94
N LEU A 287 -20.99 -2.08 -13.53
CA LEU A 287 -21.39 -1.86 -12.14
C LEU A 287 -21.01 -3.04 -11.26
N ARG A 288 -21.24 -4.28 -11.69
CA ARG A 288 -20.85 -5.51 -10.98
C ARG A 288 -19.36 -5.55 -10.70
N THR A 289 -18.54 -5.27 -11.72
CA THR A 289 -17.07 -5.26 -11.57
C THR A 289 -16.66 -4.20 -10.56
N LEU A 290 -17.19 -2.98 -10.69
CA LEU A 290 -16.91 -1.89 -9.75
C LEU A 290 -17.35 -2.22 -8.32
N LEU A 291 -18.54 -2.77 -8.12
CA LEU A 291 -19.07 -3.13 -6.80
C LEU A 291 -18.34 -4.33 -6.19
N HIS A 292 -17.95 -5.32 -6.99
CA HIS A 292 -17.13 -6.44 -6.55
C HIS A 292 -15.73 -5.98 -6.14
N ASP A 293 -15.10 -5.12 -6.94
CA ASP A 293 -13.81 -4.49 -6.62
C ASP A 293 -13.92 -3.61 -5.38
N LEU A 294 -15.08 -2.98 -5.12
CA LEU A 294 -15.34 -2.22 -3.90
C LEU A 294 -15.49 -3.10 -2.66
N VAL A 295 -16.16 -4.25 -2.76
CA VAL A 295 -16.27 -5.23 -1.67
C VAL A 295 -14.93 -5.88 -1.38
N LEU A 296 -14.17 -6.21 -2.43
CA LEU A 296 -12.78 -6.65 -2.31
C LEU A 296 -11.92 -5.55 -1.74
N HIS A 297 -12.04 -4.30 -2.21
CA HIS A 297 -11.33 -3.16 -1.68
C HIS A 297 -11.73 -2.89 -0.23
N GLU A 298 -12.96 -3.14 0.22
CA GLU A 298 -13.32 -2.99 1.64
C GLU A 298 -12.67 -4.09 2.48
N GLN A 299 -12.67 -5.33 1.98
CA GLN A 299 -11.95 -6.47 2.54
C GLN A 299 -10.42 -6.34 2.49
N LEU A 300 -9.88 -5.57 1.52
CA LEU A 300 -8.46 -5.29 1.31
C LEU A 300 -8.02 -3.93 1.89
N SER A 301 -8.96 -3.01 2.18
CA SER A 301 -8.70 -1.68 2.75
C SER A 301 -8.47 -1.73 4.25
N VAL A 302 -8.76 -2.88 4.86
CA VAL A 302 -8.02 -3.39 6.00
C VAL A 302 -6.76 -4.05 5.40
N SER A 303 -5.70 -3.36 4.97
CA SER A 303 -5.06 -2.19 5.57
C SER A 303 -3.94 -1.75 4.61
N ARG A 304 -3.93 -0.51 4.09
CA ARG A 304 -2.70 0.07 3.50
C ARG A 304 -1.51 -0.01 4.46
N ALA A 305 -1.77 -0.15 5.77
CA ALA A 305 -0.77 -0.35 6.81
C ALA A 305 -0.07 -1.72 6.78
N ILE A 306 -0.56 -2.72 6.03
CA ILE A 306 0.20 -3.97 5.82
C ILE A 306 1.36 -3.76 4.83
N PHE A 307 1.22 -2.84 3.88
CA PHE A 307 2.29 -2.44 2.96
C PHE A 307 3.18 -1.42 3.66
N ARG A 308 4.24 -1.90 4.32
CA ARG A 308 5.22 -1.06 5.02
C ARG A 308 6.25 -0.54 4.01
N GLU A 309 7.19 0.30 4.46
CA GLU A 309 8.23 0.86 3.58
C GLU A 309 9.07 -0.25 2.91
N TYR A 310 9.31 -1.36 3.61
CA TYR A 310 10.32 -2.36 3.23
C TYR A 310 9.76 -3.77 2.94
N ASP A 311 8.55 -4.08 3.40
CA ASP A 311 7.92 -5.39 3.25
C ASP A 311 6.41 -5.33 3.52
N ILE A 312 5.75 -6.48 3.39
CA ILE A 312 4.34 -6.66 3.74
C ILE A 312 4.28 -7.39 5.08
N ARG A 313 3.62 -6.82 6.10
CA ARG A 313 3.41 -7.50 7.40
C ARG A 313 2.04 -7.18 7.98
N GLY A 314 1.39 -8.16 8.59
CA GLY A 314 0.13 -7.97 9.30
C GLY A 314 -0.22 -9.12 10.22
N VAL A 315 -1.24 -8.91 11.06
CA VAL A 315 -1.76 -9.93 11.98
C VAL A 315 -2.58 -10.97 11.22
N VAL A 316 -2.25 -12.24 11.43
CA VAL A 316 -2.92 -13.38 10.80
C VAL A 316 -4.40 -13.43 11.18
N GLY A 317 -5.27 -13.62 10.18
CA GLY A 317 -6.72 -13.71 10.37
C GLY A 317 -7.43 -12.37 10.57
N GLN A 318 -6.70 -11.27 10.74
CA GLN A 318 -7.25 -9.92 10.82
C GLN A 318 -6.86 -9.10 9.58
N GLU A 319 -5.56 -8.94 9.37
CA GLU A 319 -5.02 -8.14 8.27
C GLU A 319 -4.47 -9.02 7.14
N LEU A 320 -3.99 -10.23 7.47
CA LEU A 320 -3.50 -11.20 6.49
C LEU A 320 -4.37 -12.46 6.48
N THR A 321 -4.90 -12.80 5.30
CA THR A 321 -5.66 -14.02 5.04
C THR A 321 -5.12 -14.73 3.80
N ALA A 322 -5.39 -16.03 3.65
CA ALA A 322 -4.95 -16.79 2.49
C ALA A 322 -5.40 -16.13 1.16
N THR A 323 -6.62 -15.60 1.10
CA THR A 323 -7.14 -14.88 -0.07
C THR A 323 -6.33 -13.63 -0.42
N VAL A 324 -5.91 -12.88 0.60
CA VAL A 324 -5.03 -11.70 0.43
C VAL A 324 -3.68 -12.14 -0.13
N LEU A 325 -3.09 -13.19 0.44
CA LEU A 325 -1.79 -13.72 0.02
C LEU A 325 -1.82 -14.33 -1.40
N GLU A 326 -2.93 -14.96 -1.80
CA GLU A 326 -3.14 -15.41 -3.18
C GLU A 326 -3.22 -14.22 -4.14
N SER A 327 -3.98 -13.18 -3.79
CA SER A 327 -4.07 -11.95 -4.59
C SER A 327 -2.70 -11.25 -4.70
N MET A 328 -1.93 -11.22 -3.61
CA MET A 328 -0.55 -10.71 -3.59
C MET A 328 0.38 -11.54 -4.48
N GLY A 329 0.30 -12.87 -4.43
CA GLY A 329 1.05 -13.75 -5.31
C GLY A 329 0.74 -13.47 -6.79
N ARG A 330 -0.55 -13.30 -7.12
CA ARG A 330 -0.99 -12.99 -8.49
C ARG A 330 -0.55 -11.60 -8.96
N ALA A 331 -0.63 -10.61 -8.07
CA ALA A 331 -0.13 -9.26 -8.32
C ALA A 331 1.38 -9.26 -8.55
N PHE A 332 2.14 -9.96 -7.71
CA PHE A 332 3.58 -10.06 -7.83
C PHE A 332 4.01 -10.79 -9.11
N GLY A 333 3.36 -11.91 -9.45
CA GLY A 333 3.59 -12.59 -10.73
C GLY A 333 3.27 -11.72 -11.95
N THR A 334 2.20 -10.91 -11.87
CA THR A 334 1.85 -9.92 -12.90
C THR A 334 2.92 -8.83 -13.01
N TYR A 335 3.36 -8.29 -11.87
CA TYR A 335 4.38 -7.26 -11.79
C TYR A 335 5.71 -7.75 -12.37
N MET A 336 6.13 -8.97 -12.01
CA MET A 336 7.34 -9.63 -12.51
C MET A 336 7.35 -9.72 -14.03
N GLN A 337 6.25 -10.17 -14.62
CA GLN A 337 6.10 -10.26 -16.07
C GLN A 337 6.19 -8.89 -16.74
N ARG A 338 5.52 -7.86 -16.19
CA ARG A 338 5.55 -6.51 -16.74
C ARG A 338 6.92 -5.85 -16.63
N ARG A 339 7.61 -6.03 -15.51
CA ARG A 339 8.90 -5.38 -15.23
C ARG A 339 10.06 -6.03 -15.97
N THR A 340 10.08 -7.36 -16.05
CA THR A 340 11.26 -8.10 -16.54
C THR A 340 11.01 -8.80 -17.88
N GLY A 341 9.75 -9.03 -18.26
CA GLY A 341 9.39 -9.91 -19.38
C GLY A 341 9.58 -11.40 -19.09
N ARG A 342 9.91 -11.77 -17.84
CA ARG A 342 10.23 -13.13 -17.42
C ARG A 342 9.23 -13.69 -16.40
N LYS A 343 9.41 -14.95 -15.99
CA LYS A 343 8.33 -15.76 -15.39
C LYS A 343 8.75 -16.70 -14.27
N GLN A 344 10.02 -16.78 -13.90
CA GLN A 344 10.48 -17.74 -12.89
C GLN A 344 10.67 -17.08 -11.53
N ILE A 345 9.94 -17.56 -10.53
CA ILE A 345 9.91 -17.00 -9.18
C ILE A 345 10.18 -18.11 -8.17
N VAL A 346 11.12 -17.88 -7.26
CA VAL A 346 11.35 -18.77 -6.12
C VAL A 346 10.39 -18.42 -4.98
N VAL A 347 9.88 -19.41 -4.26
CA VAL A 347 9.08 -19.21 -3.05
C VAL A 347 9.64 -20.01 -1.89
N GLY A 348 10.02 -19.31 -0.82
CA GLY A 348 10.42 -19.86 0.48
C GLY A 348 9.48 -19.40 1.61
N ARG A 349 9.57 -20.02 2.77
CA ARG A 349 8.74 -19.70 3.94
C ARG A 349 9.44 -19.96 5.26
N ASP A 350 9.09 -19.20 6.29
CA ASP A 350 9.59 -19.41 7.66
C ASP A 350 8.77 -20.49 8.41
N VAL A 351 9.12 -20.72 9.68
CA VAL A 351 8.54 -21.75 10.57
C VAL A 351 7.14 -21.42 11.12
N ARG A 352 6.58 -20.22 10.91
CA ARG A 352 5.31 -19.84 11.56
C ARG A 352 4.18 -20.78 11.17
N PRO A 353 3.22 -21.07 12.08
CA PRO A 353 2.09 -21.94 11.78
C PRO A 353 1.29 -21.50 10.54
N SER A 354 1.20 -20.19 10.30
CA SER A 354 0.52 -19.60 9.14
C SER A 354 1.34 -19.62 7.85
N SER A 355 2.66 -19.84 7.91
CA SER A 355 3.55 -19.73 6.74
C SER A 355 3.35 -20.83 5.71
N THR A 356 2.98 -22.05 6.13
CA THR A 356 2.66 -23.13 5.19
C THR A 356 1.40 -22.82 4.37
N PRO A 357 0.22 -22.54 4.97
CA PRO A 357 -0.97 -22.21 4.19
C PRO A 357 -0.81 -20.90 3.39
N PHE A 358 -0.10 -19.90 3.92
CA PHE A 358 0.17 -18.67 3.17
C PHE A 358 1.14 -18.90 2.01
N GLY A 359 2.17 -19.72 2.19
CA GLY A 359 3.05 -20.15 1.10
C GLY A 359 2.29 -20.81 -0.03
N GLU A 360 1.35 -21.72 0.28
CA GLU A 360 0.51 -22.33 -0.75
C GLU A 360 -0.34 -21.28 -1.49
N ALA A 361 -0.98 -20.37 -0.76
CA ALA A 361 -1.78 -19.30 -1.36
C ALA A 361 -0.96 -18.41 -2.32
N VAL A 362 0.24 -17.98 -1.89
CA VAL A 362 1.17 -17.20 -2.71
C VAL A 362 1.55 -17.95 -3.98
N ILE A 363 1.89 -19.24 -3.86
CA ILE A 363 2.26 -20.09 -5.00
C ILE A 363 1.09 -20.20 -5.99
N GLN A 364 -0.14 -20.43 -5.50
CA GLN A 364 -1.34 -20.48 -6.34
C GLN A 364 -1.57 -19.15 -7.07
N GLY A 365 -1.46 -18.03 -6.37
CA GLY A 365 -1.56 -16.70 -6.96
C GLY A 365 -0.54 -16.46 -8.07
N ILE A 366 0.73 -16.76 -7.81
CA ILE A 366 1.81 -16.62 -8.79
C ILE A 366 1.53 -17.49 -10.03
N MET A 367 1.16 -18.75 -9.85
CA MET A 367 0.83 -19.65 -10.96
C MET A 367 -0.38 -19.16 -11.77
N ALA A 368 -1.41 -18.61 -11.12
CA ALA A 368 -2.59 -18.04 -11.78
C ALA A 368 -2.27 -16.82 -12.67
N SER A 369 -1.12 -16.17 -12.46
CA SER A 369 -0.61 -15.13 -13.36
C SER A 369 0.08 -15.68 -14.60
N GLY A 370 0.32 -17.01 -14.67
CA GLY A 370 1.08 -17.67 -15.73
C GLY A 370 2.60 -17.78 -15.48
N CYS A 371 3.04 -17.55 -14.24
CA CYS A 371 4.45 -17.67 -13.83
C CYS A 371 4.79 -19.10 -13.37
N GLU A 372 6.07 -19.46 -13.46
CA GLU A 372 6.64 -20.70 -12.95
C GLU A 372 7.21 -20.48 -11.55
N VAL A 373 6.89 -21.38 -10.64
CA VAL A 373 7.30 -21.31 -9.24
C VAL A 373 8.32 -22.41 -8.93
N ILE A 374 9.46 -22.02 -8.36
CA ILE A 374 10.37 -22.94 -7.68
C ILE A 374 10.10 -22.87 -6.16
N ASP A 375 9.44 -23.89 -5.62
CA ASP A 375 9.16 -23.99 -4.18
C ASP A 375 10.37 -24.62 -3.48
N ILE A 376 11.02 -23.84 -2.61
CA ILE A 376 12.19 -24.28 -1.83
C ILE A 376 11.84 -24.65 -0.39
N GLY A 377 10.54 -24.63 -0.05
CA GLY A 377 10.05 -25.11 1.23
C GLY A 377 10.34 -24.16 2.40
N GLN A 378 10.44 -24.74 3.59
CA GLN A 378 10.72 -24.01 4.83
C GLN A 378 12.23 -23.75 4.95
N VAL A 379 12.65 -22.50 4.75
CA VAL A 379 14.06 -22.09 4.75
C VAL A 379 14.23 -20.67 5.31
N PRO A 380 15.40 -20.34 5.89
CA PRO A 380 15.75 -18.98 6.26
C PRO A 380 15.71 -18.04 5.04
N THR A 381 15.41 -16.77 5.28
CA THR A 381 15.34 -15.73 4.25
C THR A 381 16.58 -15.65 3.36
N PRO A 382 17.82 -15.75 3.88
CA PRO A 382 19.02 -15.73 3.04
C PRO A 382 19.09 -16.86 2.00
N LEU A 383 18.49 -18.03 2.26
CA LEU A 383 18.46 -19.13 1.29
C LEU A 383 17.50 -18.85 0.13
N THR A 384 16.46 -18.05 0.36
CA THR A 384 15.57 -17.57 -0.70
C THR A 384 16.30 -16.60 -1.63
N SER A 385 17.11 -15.69 -1.07
CA SER A 385 18.02 -14.83 -1.85
C SER A 385 19.08 -15.65 -2.60
N PHE A 386 19.70 -16.64 -1.95
CA PHE A 386 20.68 -17.55 -2.57
C PHE A 386 20.10 -18.26 -3.80
N ALA A 387 18.86 -18.73 -3.69
CA ALA A 387 18.16 -19.48 -4.73
C ALA A 387 18.04 -18.68 -6.04
N ILE A 388 17.95 -17.35 -5.96
CA ILE A 388 17.84 -16.47 -7.13
C ILE A 388 19.05 -16.65 -8.04
N ASN A 389 20.24 -16.47 -7.47
CA ASN A 389 21.50 -16.63 -8.19
C ASN A 389 21.79 -18.11 -8.52
N HIS A 390 21.48 -19.03 -7.61
CA HIS A 390 21.78 -20.45 -7.79
C HIS A 390 20.94 -21.10 -8.90
N PHE A 391 19.64 -20.80 -8.96
CA PHE A 391 18.73 -21.34 -9.98
C PHE A 391 18.56 -20.42 -11.20
N TRP A 392 19.19 -19.24 -11.21
CA TRP A 392 19.13 -18.27 -12.31
C TRP A 392 17.69 -17.81 -12.59
N VAL A 393 16.92 -17.60 -11.53
CA VAL A 393 15.51 -17.15 -11.61
C VAL A 393 15.40 -15.63 -11.54
N ASP A 394 14.18 -15.14 -11.72
CA ASP A 394 13.93 -13.71 -11.98
C ASP A 394 13.53 -12.93 -10.73
N GLY A 395 13.08 -13.62 -9.68
CA GLY A 395 12.66 -13.00 -8.45
C GLY A 395 12.34 -14.04 -7.39
N ALA A 396 11.99 -13.55 -6.19
CA ALA A 396 11.63 -14.41 -5.08
C ALA A 396 10.54 -13.80 -4.20
N ALA A 397 9.83 -14.67 -3.50
CA ALA A 397 8.93 -14.33 -2.41
C ALA A 397 9.28 -15.18 -1.19
N GLN A 398 9.51 -14.54 -0.05
CA GLN A 398 9.68 -15.20 1.23
C GLN A 398 8.47 -14.89 2.11
N VAL A 399 7.77 -15.93 2.57
CA VAL A 399 6.69 -15.82 3.55
C VAL A 399 7.27 -15.78 4.96
N THR A 400 7.23 -14.61 5.59
CA THR A 400 7.88 -14.35 6.88
C THR A 400 7.39 -13.04 7.50
N ALA A 401 7.43 -12.93 8.83
CA ALA A 401 7.41 -11.64 9.53
C ALA A 401 8.69 -11.38 10.34
N SER A 402 9.81 -12.02 9.99
CA SER A 402 11.12 -11.88 10.63
C SER A 402 10.98 -12.09 12.15
N HIS A 403 11.40 -11.11 12.95
CA HIS A 403 11.40 -11.12 14.42
C HIS A 403 10.05 -10.81 15.09
N ASN A 404 8.97 -10.51 14.34
CA ASN A 404 7.68 -10.17 14.96
C ASN A 404 7.09 -11.34 15.78
N PRO A 405 6.20 -11.08 16.74
CA PRO A 405 5.48 -12.13 17.47
C PRO A 405 4.74 -13.13 16.57
N ALA A 406 4.44 -14.33 17.09
CA ALA A 406 3.92 -15.47 16.32
C ALA A 406 2.60 -15.18 15.56
N GLU A 407 1.78 -14.26 16.05
CA GLU A 407 0.51 -13.85 15.43
C GLU A 407 0.69 -13.02 14.15
N PHE A 408 1.90 -12.54 13.85
CA PHE A 408 2.21 -11.83 12.62
C PHE A 408 2.72 -12.76 11.52
N ASN A 409 2.49 -12.40 10.27
CA ASN A 409 3.18 -12.96 9.10
C ASN A 409 3.33 -11.87 8.02
N GLY A 410 3.85 -12.22 6.85
CA GLY A 410 4.18 -11.25 5.82
C GLY A 410 4.81 -11.82 4.56
N LEU A 411 5.26 -10.91 3.68
CA LEU A 411 6.00 -11.20 2.47
C LEU A 411 7.19 -10.26 2.31
N LYS A 412 8.37 -10.83 2.07
CA LYS A 412 9.51 -10.13 1.46
C LYS A 412 9.55 -10.50 -0.02
N LEU A 413 9.56 -9.51 -0.91
CA LEU A 413 9.52 -9.73 -2.36
C LEU A 413 10.80 -9.19 -3.01
N GLN A 414 11.32 -9.89 -4.01
CA GLN A 414 12.56 -9.52 -4.71
C GLN A 414 12.42 -9.66 -6.23
N VAL A 415 13.01 -8.74 -6.99
CA VAL A 415 13.20 -8.84 -8.44
C VAL A 415 14.70 -8.92 -8.72
N GLY A 416 15.18 -10.06 -9.19
CA GLY A 416 16.57 -10.43 -9.05
C GLY A 416 16.98 -10.28 -7.58
N MET A 417 18.11 -9.62 -7.32
CA MET A 417 18.57 -9.33 -5.95
C MET A 417 17.97 -8.07 -5.33
N GLU A 418 17.14 -7.32 -6.07
CA GLU A 418 16.54 -6.08 -5.58
C GLU A 418 15.30 -6.37 -4.75
N ALA A 419 15.33 -6.03 -3.46
CA ALA A 419 14.15 -6.08 -2.60
C ALA A 419 13.12 -5.00 -3.01
N LEU A 420 11.86 -5.39 -3.14
CA LEU A 420 10.77 -4.46 -3.43
C LEU A 420 10.38 -3.67 -2.19
N ALA A 421 10.57 -2.35 -2.28
CA ALA A 421 10.25 -1.39 -1.24
C ALA A 421 9.65 -0.12 -1.84
N GLY A 422 9.09 0.74 -0.99
CA GLY A 422 8.59 2.06 -1.35
C GLY A 422 7.64 2.05 -2.56
N ASP A 423 7.92 2.91 -3.53
CA ASP A 423 7.09 3.10 -4.72
C ASP A 423 6.89 1.83 -5.55
N GLU A 424 7.89 0.94 -5.59
CA GLU A 424 7.79 -0.32 -6.35
C GLU A 424 6.84 -1.29 -5.66
N LEU A 425 6.89 -1.40 -4.32
CA LEU A 425 5.94 -2.21 -3.56
C LEU A 425 4.50 -1.65 -3.69
N GLN A 426 4.34 -0.32 -3.74
CA GLN A 426 3.05 0.31 -4.02
C GLN A 426 2.52 0.02 -5.43
N LYS A 427 3.37 -0.31 -6.42
CA LYS A 427 2.87 -0.78 -7.72
C LYS A 427 2.21 -2.15 -7.60
N VAL A 428 2.73 -3.03 -6.73
CA VAL A 428 2.09 -4.33 -6.44
C VAL A 428 0.76 -4.12 -5.71
N GLU A 429 0.70 -3.22 -4.73
CA GLU A 429 -0.55 -2.83 -4.05
C GLU A 429 -1.61 -2.33 -5.05
N ARG A 430 -1.22 -1.45 -5.98
CA ARG A 430 -2.13 -0.95 -7.02
C ARG A 430 -2.63 -2.04 -7.97
N LEU A 431 -1.82 -3.05 -8.26
CA LEU A 431 -2.27 -4.21 -9.05
C LEU A 431 -3.36 -5.01 -8.30
N ILE A 432 -3.22 -5.14 -6.99
CA ILE A 432 -4.22 -5.78 -6.13
C ILE A 432 -5.49 -4.94 -6.13
N ALA A 433 -5.37 -3.64 -5.86
CA ALA A 433 -6.51 -2.73 -5.77
C ALA A 433 -7.29 -2.59 -7.09
N SER A 434 -6.59 -2.64 -8.23
CA SER A 434 -7.21 -2.53 -9.56
C SER A 434 -7.73 -3.86 -10.13
N GLY A 435 -7.40 -5.00 -9.50
CA GLY A 435 -7.68 -6.33 -10.05
C GLY A 435 -7.02 -6.60 -11.40
N ALA A 436 -6.10 -5.74 -11.85
CA ALA A 436 -5.50 -5.76 -13.19
C ALA A 436 -4.42 -6.85 -13.32
N PHE A 437 -4.77 -8.08 -12.96
CA PHE A 437 -3.88 -9.23 -12.94
C PHE A 437 -3.66 -9.82 -14.33
N ALA A 438 -2.45 -10.30 -14.58
CA ALA A 438 -2.22 -11.28 -15.62
C ALA A 438 -3.00 -12.56 -15.28
N SER A 439 -3.35 -13.30 -16.33
CA SER A 439 -4.03 -14.59 -16.22
C SER A 439 -3.29 -15.60 -17.07
N GLY A 440 -3.06 -16.79 -16.53
CA GLY A 440 -2.41 -17.88 -17.23
C GLY A 440 -2.34 -19.13 -16.36
N GLU A 441 -1.77 -20.19 -16.94
CA GLU A 441 -1.50 -21.43 -16.22
C GLU A 441 0.02 -21.55 -16.02
N GLY A 442 0.44 -21.33 -14.78
CA GLY A 442 1.82 -21.53 -14.33
C GLY A 442 2.15 -22.98 -13.99
N SER A 443 3.34 -23.19 -13.46
CA SER A 443 3.77 -24.51 -12.97
C SER A 443 4.53 -24.40 -11.65
N ARG A 444 4.58 -25.49 -10.88
CA ARG A 444 5.33 -25.59 -9.62
C ARG A 444 6.38 -26.68 -9.73
N LEU A 445 7.60 -26.37 -9.31
CA LEU A 445 8.69 -27.32 -9.15
C LEU A 445 9.27 -27.21 -7.75
N ALA A 446 9.25 -28.30 -6.98
CA ALA A 446 9.95 -28.35 -5.70
C ALA A 446 11.45 -28.57 -5.93
N ARG A 447 12.33 -27.79 -5.27
CA ARG A 447 13.79 -27.98 -5.32
C ARG A 447 14.42 -27.77 -3.95
N ASP A 448 15.44 -28.58 -3.67
CA ASP A 448 16.31 -28.35 -2.52
C ASP A 448 17.32 -27.23 -2.82
N VAL A 449 17.41 -26.26 -1.92
CA VAL A 449 18.41 -25.19 -1.93
C VAL A 449 19.39 -25.31 -0.76
N VAL A 450 19.07 -26.11 0.26
CA VAL A 450 19.84 -26.18 1.49
C VAL A 450 21.20 -26.81 1.23
N TYR A 451 21.26 -27.94 0.52
CA TYR A 451 22.55 -28.58 0.21
C TYR A 451 23.47 -27.69 -0.64
N PRO A 452 23.02 -27.10 -1.76
CA PRO A 452 23.82 -26.15 -2.53
C PRO A 452 24.35 -24.96 -1.71
N TYR A 453 23.53 -24.43 -0.81
CA TYR A 453 23.90 -23.32 0.07
C TYR A 453 24.99 -23.71 1.07
N LEU A 454 24.80 -24.82 1.80
CA LEU A 454 25.79 -25.33 2.76
C LEU A 454 27.13 -25.60 2.07
N ASN A 455 27.10 -26.30 0.94
CA ASN A 455 28.29 -26.59 0.14
C ASN A 455 28.99 -25.29 -0.32
N CYS A 456 28.25 -24.23 -0.66
CA CYS A 456 28.83 -22.94 -1.02
C CYS A 456 29.61 -22.32 0.14
N ILE A 457 29.05 -22.33 1.36
CA ILE A 457 29.71 -21.78 2.54
C ILE A 457 30.92 -22.61 2.95
N GLU A 458 30.83 -23.94 2.94
CA GLU A 458 31.96 -24.84 3.27
C GLU A 458 33.18 -24.61 2.36
N HIS A 459 32.98 -24.21 1.11
CA HIS A 459 34.09 -23.89 0.20
C HIS A 459 34.71 -22.51 0.47
N LYS A 460 33.96 -21.58 1.07
CA LYS A 460 34.41 -20.23 1.40
C LYS A 460 35.02 -20.13 2.80
N VAL A 461 34.49 -20.89 3.75
CA VAL A 461 34.84 -20.83 5.17
C VAL A 461 35.54 -22.10 5.59
N GLN A 462 36.77 -21.94 6.06
CA GLN A 462 37.59 -23.00 6.62
C GLN A 462 38.18 -22.53 7.95
N ILE A 463 38.12 -23.40 8.96
CA ILE A 463 38.71 -23.19 10.29
C ILE A 463 39.70 -24.31 10.60
N GLY A 464 40.84 -23.94 11.20
CA GLY A 464 41.90 -24.86 11.61
C GLY A 464 41.74 -25.37 13.04
N ARG A 465 41.07 -24.62 13.93
CA ARG A 465 40.76 -25.04 15.31
C ARG A 465 39.28 -25.41 15.50
N ARG A 466 39.03 -26.32 16.44
CA ARG A 466 37.68 -26.72 16.84
C ARG A 466 37.11 -25.75 17.88
N PHE A 467 36.27 -24.83 17.43
CA PHE A 467 35.54 -23.90 18.30
C PHE A 467 34.40 -24.58 19.05
N LYS A 468 34.15 -24.18 20.29
CA LYS A 468 32.93 -24.49 21.04
C LYS A 468 31.95 -23.31 20.94
N VAL A 469 30.85 -23.49 20.24
CA VAL A 469 29.87 -22.44 19.92
C VAL A 469 28.55 -22.73 20.61
N ALA A 470 28.07 -21.80 21.43
CA ALA A 470 26.67 -21.80 21.86
C ALA A 470 25.81 -21.19 20.75
N LEU A 471 24.72 -21.85 20.36
CA LEU A 471 23.87 -21.39 19.26
C LEU A 471 22.43 -21.28 19.75
N ASP A 472 21.87 -20.09 19.61
CA ASP A 472 20.46 -19.79 19.85
C ASP A 472 19.75 -19.44 18.54
N ALA A 473 18.60 -20.04 18.28
CA ALA A 473 17.78 -19.68 17.12
C ALA A 473 16.37 -19.20 17.52
N GLY A 474 16.05 -19.08 18.82
CA GLY A 474 14.75 -18.63 19.29
C GLY A 474 13.57 -19.42 18.72
N ASN A 475 13.76 -20.71 18.43
CA ASN A 475 12.85 -21.61 17.70
C ASN A 475 12.54 -21.20 16.25
N GLY A 476 13.29 -20.23 15.71
CA GLY A 476 13.19 -19.75 14.35
C GLY A 476 13.71 -20.73 13.30
N THR A 477 13.60 -20.31 12.05
CA THR A 477 13.85 -21.15 10.87
C THR A 477 15.32 -21.51 10.69
N ALA A 478 16.23 -20.69 11.21
CA ALA A 478 17.68 -20.86 11.06
C ALA A 478 18.26 -22.06 11.82
N GLY A 479 17.64 -22.49 12.92
CA GLY A 479 18.23 -23.42 13.89
C GLY A 479 18.85 -24.69 13.28
N PRO A 480 18.09 -25.54 12.58
CA PRO A 480 18.62 -26.80 12.04
C PRO A 480 19.76 -26.60 11.05
N ILE A 481 19.65 -25.57 10.19
CA ILE A 481 20.63 -25.29 9.15
C ILE A 481 21.89 -24.69 9.75
N ALA A 482 21.77 -23.77 10.71
CA ALA A 482 22.92 -23.16 11.37
C ALA A 482 23.71 -24.18 12.23
N VAL A 483 23.01 -25.06 12.97
CA VAL A 483 23.65 -26.16 13.70
C VAL A 483 24.40 -27.09 12.75
N ARG A 484 23.80 -27.43 11.62
CA ARG A 484 24.42 -28.28 10.61
C ARG A 484 25.65 -27.61 10.00
N LEU A 485 25.51 -26.36 9.53
CA LEU A 485 26.56 -25.57 8.92
C LEU A 485 27.80 -25.47 9.82
N LEU A 486 27.62 -25.04 11.07
CA LEU A 486 28.75 -24.84 11.98
C LEU A 486 29.44 -26.16 12.34
N ARG A 487 28.70 -27.27 12.43
CA ARG A 487 29.29 -28.61 12.62
C ARG A 487 30.06 -29.08 11.39
N GLU A 488 29.54 -28.86 10.20
CA GLU A 488 30.18 -29.26 8.94
C GLU A 488 31.50 -28.51 8.70
N ILE A 489 31.60 -27.23 9.08
CA ILE A 489 32.88 -26.49 9.04
C ILE A 489 33.84 -26.87 10.18
N GLY A 490 33.42 -27.69 11.15
CA GLY A 490 34.30 -28.28 12.17
C GLY A 490 34.13 -27.74 13.60
N ALA A 491 33.10 -26.95 13.88
CA ALA A 491 32.81 -26.46 15.23
C ALA A 491 32.04 -27.51 16.08
N GLU A 492 32.25 -27.48 17.39
CA GLU A 492 31.38 -28.10 18.38
C GLU A 492 30.23 -27.15 18.72
N VAL A 493 29.00 -27.55 18.38
CA VAL A 493 27.82 -26.70 18.57
C VAL A 493 26.97 -27.20 19.74
N LEU A 494 26.72 -26.31 20.70
CA LEU A 494 25.77 -26.45 21.80
C LEU A 494 24.47 -25.69 21.46
N PRO A 495 23.46 -26.37 20.92
CA PRO A 495 22.21 -25.72 20.52
C PRO A 495 21.30 -25.44 21.73
N ILE A 496 20.68 -24.27 21.74
CA ILE A 496 19.50 -23.92 22.53
C ILE A 496 18.43 -23.37 21.57
N TYR A 497 17.19 -23.79 21.78
CA TYR A 497 16.04 -23.33 20.98
C TYR A 497 16.24 -23.44 19.46
N CYS A 498 16.97 -24.46 18.99
CA CYS A 498 17.26 -24.70 17.57
C CYS A 498 16.24 -25.60 16.88
N GLU A 499 15.34 -26.22 17.64
CA GLU A 499 14.22 -26.97 17.08
C GLU A 499 13.14 -26.00 16.59
N PRO A 500 12.74 -26.05 15.30
CA PRO A 500 11.78 -25.12 14.74
C PRO A 500 10.41 -25.22 15.43
N ASP A 501 9.96 -24.13 16.03
CA ASP A 501 8.63 -23.96 16.61
C ASP A 501 8.19 -22.50 16.45
N GLY A 502 7.33 -22.25 15.45
CA GLY A 502 6.86 -20.91 15.10
C GLY A 502 5.87 -20.29 16.09
N THR A 503 5.60 -20.93 17.24
CA THR A 503 4.94 -20.30 18.38
C THR A 503 5.90 -19.53 19.28
N PHE A 504 7.21 -19.68 19.07
CA PHE A 504 8.31 -19.03 19.81
C PHE A 504 8.16 -19.17 21.34
N PRO A 505 8.11 -20.41 21.88
CA PRO A 505 7.67 -20.67 23.26
C PRO A 505 8.66 -20.24 24.36
N ASN A 506 9.90 -19.89 24.01
CA ASN A 506 10.95 -19.60 24.99
C ASN A 506 11.19 -18.09 25.15
N HIS A 507 11.62 -17.42 24.09
CA HIS A 507 11.73 -15.95 24.00
C HIS A 507 11.45 -15.50 22.57
N PRO A 508 11.13 -14.22 22.33
CA PRO A 508 11.04 -13.68 20.98
C PRO A 508 12.35 -13.89 20.20
N PRO A 509 12.29 -14.30 18.92
CA PRO A 509 13.49 -14.51 18.11
C PRO A 509 13.99 -13.16 17.56
N ASP A 510 14.40 -12.27 18.47
CA ASP A 510 14.96 -10.95 18.17
C ASP A 510 16.29 -10.76 18.92
N PRO A 511 17.43 -11.06 18.27
CA PRO A 511 18.73 -10.94 18.89
C PRO A 511 19.21 -9.48 19.06
N SER A 512 18.44 -8.49 18.60
CA SER A 512 18.76 -7.07 18.81
C SER A 512 18.40 -6.58 20.23
N GLU A 513 17.55 -7.33 20.94
CA GLU A 513 17.13 -7.04 22.30
C GLU A 513 17.95 -7.86 23.31
N ALA A 514 18.62 -7.18 24.25
CA ALA A 514 19.60 -7.79 25.14
C ALA A 514 19.01 -8.87 26.07
N GLU A 515 17.73 -8.74 26.44
CA GLU A 515 17.02 -9.74 27.24
C GLU A 515 16.95 -11.11 26.57
N ASN A 516 16.85 -11.15 25.23
CA ASN A 516 16.73 -12.39 24.46
C ASN A 516 18.07 -13.13 24.34
N LEU A 517 19.19 -12.50 24.72
CA LEU A 517 20.53 -13.09 24.69
C LEU A 517 21.00 -13.59 26.08
N ARG A 518 20.20 -13.42 27.13
CA ARG A 518 20.62 -13.74 28.51
C ARG A 518 20.95 -15.21 28.69
N GLU A 519 20.09 -16.11 28.21
CA GLU A 519 20.30 -17.55 28.34
C GLU A 519 21.48 -18.04 27.50
N LEU A 520 21.67 -17.46 26.31
CA LEU A 520 22.85 -17.69 25.49
C LEU A 520 24.12 -17.27 26.24
N ALA A 521 24.15 -16.09 26.84
CA ALA A 521 25.29 -15.61 27.60
C ALA A 521 25.60 -16.48 28.84
N ASP A 522 24.56 -16.93 29.55
CA ASP A 522 24.72 -17.84 30.68
C ASP A 522 25.25 -19.21 30.24
N LEU A 523 24.79 -19.72 29.09
CA LEU A 523 25.32 -20.95 28.50
C LEU A 523 26.78 -20.80 28.11
N VAL A 524 27.16 -19.69 27.47
CA VAL A 524 28.57 -19.41 27.10
C VAL A 524 29.47 -19.44 28.33
N ARG A 525 29.10 -18.74 29.41
CA ARG A 525 29.89 -18.73 30.66
C ARG A 525 29.94 -20.09 31.34
N ARG A 526 28.80 -20.79 31.40
CA ARG A 526 28.69 -22.10 32.07
C ARG A 526 29.51 -23.17 31.38
N GLU A 527 29.49 -23.18 30.06
CA GLU A 527 30.11 -24.23 29.24
C GLU A 527 31.51 -23.86 28.75
N GLY A 528 31.96 -22.63 28.98
CA GLY A 528 33.25 -22.14 28.47
C GLY A 528 33.28 -22.15 26.95
N CYS A 529 32.23 -21.64 26.31
CA CYS A 529 32.18 -21.51 24.85
C CYS A 529 33.11 -20.40 24.37
N ASP A 530 33.68 -20.55 23.19
CA ASP A 530 34.52 -19.53 22.55
C ASP A 530 33.68 -18.34 22.06
N VAL A 531 32.41 -18.59 21.71
CA VAL A 531 31.46 -17.58 21.24
C VAL A 531 30.02 -18.09 21.37
N GLY A 532 29.08 -17.17 21.60
CA GLY A 532 27.65 -17.37 21.45
C GLY A 532 27.13 -16.70 20.19
N VAL A 533 26.27 -17.40 19.45
CA VAL A 533 25.64 -16.93 18.21
C VAL A 533 24.12 -17.02 18.36
N ALA A 534 23.41 -15.94 18.06
CA ALA A 534 21.95 -15.88 18.03
C ALA A 534 21.43 -15.46 16.66
N PHE A 535 20.30 -16.04 16.23
CA PHE A 535 19.60 -15.69 14.99
C PHE A 535 18.20 -15.14 15.28
N ASP A 536 17.68 -14.30 14.38
CA ASP A 536 16.28 -13.93 14.39
C ASP A 536 15.38 -14.99 13.71
N GLY A 537 14.07 -14.75 13.71
CA GLY A 537 13.06 -15.75 13.33
C GLY A 537 13.22 -16.35 11.92
N ASP A 538 13.76 -15.57 10.98
CA ASP A 538 14.02 -15.99 9.60
C ASP A 538 15.50 -15.97 9.18
N GLY A 539 16.42 -15.67 10.10
CA GLY A 539 17.84 -15.96 9.98
C GLY A 539 18.64 -14.96 9.15
N ASP A 540 18.16 -13.74 8.98
CA ASP A 540 18.90 -12.67 8.29
C ASP A 540 19.60 -11.68 9.25
N ARG A 541 19.40 -11.83 10.57
CA ARG A 541 20.09 -11.06 11.62
C ARG A 541 20.94 -11.93 12.55
N LEU A 542 22.05 -11.34 13.00
CA LEU A 542 23.03 -11.98 13.87
C LEU A 542 23.20 -11.23 15.20
N GLY A 543 23.04 -11.94 16.32
CA GLY A 543 23.49 -11.52 17.65
C GLY A 543 24.72 -12.30 18.09
N ILE A 544 25.64 -11.65 18.80
CA ILE A 544 26.89 -12.26 19.23
C ILE A 544 27.12 -12.03 20.74
N VAL A 545 27.60 -13.06 21.40
CA VAL A 545 28.09 -13.02 22.77
C VAL A 545 29.54 -13.50 22.78
N ASP A 546 30.44 -12.75 23.41
CA ASP A 546 31.85 -13.12 23.52
C ASP A 546 32.09 -14.26 24.52
N GLU A 547 33.33 -14.74 24.63
CA GLU A 547 33.69 -15.86 25.51
C GLU A 547 33.50 -15.57 27.02
N ARG A 548 33.29 -14.30 27.40
CA ARG A 548 33.02 -13.87 28.77
C ARG A 548 31.52 -13.82 29.07
N GLY A 549 30.68 -14.07 28.06
CA GLY A 549 29.25 -13.91 28.16
C GLY A 549 28.81 -12.44 28.07
N GLU A 550 29.61 -11.58 27.45
CA GLU A 550 29.25 -10.18 27.19
C GLU A 550 28.64 -10.05 25.80
N ILE A 551 27.52 -9.33 25.71
CA ILE A 551 26.84 -9.09 24.44
C ILE A 551 27.70 -8.12 23.62
N VAL A 552 28.02 -8.51 22.38
CA VAL A 552 28.80 -7.68 21.45
C VAL A 552 27.83 -6.84 20.62
N SER A 553 28.05 -5.53 20.58
CA SER A 553 27.17 -4.65 19.81
C SER A 553 27.31 -4.91 18.29
N PRO A 554 26.21 -4.80 17.52
CA PRO A 554 26.24 -4.97 16.06
C PRO A 554 27.21 -4.00 15.36
N ASP A 555 27.38 -2.78 15.88
CA ASP A 555 28.35 -1.80 15.36
C ASP A 555 29.80 -2.31 15.44
N LEU A 556 30.17 -3.00 16.52
CA LEU A 556 31.52 -3.58 16.66
C LEU A 556 31.70 -4.82 15.78
N MET A 557 30.66 -5.63 15.63
CA MET A 557 30.68 -6.74 14.68
C MET A 557 30.84 -6.24 13.25
N LEU A 558 30.08 -5.22 12.83
CA LEU A 558 30.22 -4.57 11.54
C LEU A 558 31.64 -4.04 11.32
N LEU A 559 32.22 -3.38 12.32
CA LEU A 559 33.59 -2.88 12.24
C LEU A 559 34.59 -4.04 12.07
N LEU A 560 34.36 -5.17 12.73
CA LEU A 560 35.20 -6.36 12.60
C LEU A 560 35.15 -6.91 11.16
N TYR A 561 33.96 -7.13 10.61
CA TYR A 561 33.83 -7.62 9.24
C TYR A 561 34.39 -6.62 8.23
N ALA A 562 34.21 -5.32 8.46
CA ALA A 562 34.75 -4.28 7.61
C ALA A 562 36.28 -4.25 7.62
N ARG A 563 36.91 -4.37 8.79
CA ARG A 563 38.37 -4.51 8.90
C ARG A 563 38.86 -5.68 8.06
N GLU A 564 38.22 -6.84 8.14
CA GLU A 564 38.61 -8.01 7.36
C GLU A 564 38.41 -7.82 5.86
N ALA A 565 37.31 -7.20 5.43
CA ALA A 565 37.06 -6.87 4.03
C ALA A 565 38.09 -5.87 3.46
N LEU A 566 38.53 -4.90 4.27
CA LEU A 566 39.52 -3.89 3.90
C LEU A 566 40.96 -4.42 3.79
N ARG A 567 41.24 -5.66 4.17
CA ARG A 567 42.57 -6.29 4.00
C ARG A 567 42.96 -6.42 2.52
N ALA A 568 41.99 -6.47 1.62
CA ALA A 568 42.23 -6.47 0.17
C ALA A 568 42.65 -5.08 -0.38
N GLY A 569 42.47 -4.03 0.41
CA GLY A 569 42.82 -2.65 0.07
C GLY A 569 41.74 -1.64 0.47
N PRO A 570 41.99 -0.33 0.31
CA PRO A 570 41.02 0.72 0.58
C PRO A 570 39.73 0.55 -0.20
N ALA A 571 38.60 0.54 0.49
CA ALA A 571 37.28 0.40 -0.12
C ALA A 571 36.20 1.15 0.67
N LYS A 572 35.01 1.29 0.08
CA LYS A 572 33.85 1.86 0.76
C LYS A 572 33.11 0.80 1.57
N ALA A 573 32.52 1.23 2.68
CA ALA A 573 31.65 0.39 3.49
C ALA A 573 30.40 1.19 3.90
N VAL A 574 29.21 0.58 3.79
CA VAL A 574 27.92 1.28 3.91
C VAL A 574 27.24 0.92 5.22
N TYR A 575 26.83 1.91 6.02
CA TYR A 575 26.20 1.65 7.30
C TYR A 575 24.97 2.53 7.54
N GLU A 576 24.04 2.01 8.30
CA GLU A 576 22.85 2.72 8.73
C GLU A 576 23.17 4.00 9.53
N VAL A 577 22.33 5.03 9.37
CA VAL A 577 22.33 6.29 10.14
C VAL A 577 22.24 6.11 11.65
N ARG A 578 21.81 4.97 12.18
CA ARG A 578 21.77 4.69 13.62
C ARG A 578 23.12 4.25 14.17
N CYS A 579 24.05 3.75 13.36
CA CYS A 579 25.31 3.19 13.83
C CYS A 579 26.18 4.20 14.57
N SER A 580 26.88 3.71 15.60
CA SER A 580 27.85 4.47 16.41
C SER A 580 28.98 5.08 15.58
N GLU A 581 29.49 6.26 15.97
CA GLU A 581 30.71 6.85 15.41
C GLU A 581 31.93 5.93 15.57
N THR A 582 31.95 5.01 16.54
CA THR A 582 33.03 4.00 16.64
C THR A 582 33.18 3.22 15.33
N LEU A 583 32.07 2.90 14.64
CA LEU A 583 32.11 2.20 13.37
C LEU A 583 32.70 3.08 12.27
N PHE A 584 32.27 4.34 12.17
CA PHE A 584 32.74 5.28 11.15
C PHE A 584 34.24 5.59 11.32
N ASP A 585 34.68 5.86 12.54
CA ASP A 585 36.08 6.15 12.85
C ASP A 585 36.96 4.90 12.72
N GLY A 586 36.45 3.73 13.14
CA GLY A 586 37.14 2.46 12.95
C GLY A 586 37.37 2.16 11.46
N VAL A 587 36.37 2.36 10.61
CA VAL A 587 36.52 2.14 9.16
C VAL A 587 37.57 3.08 8.57
N ARG A 588 37.60 4.35 8.99
CA ARG A 588 38.66 5.29 8.59
C ARG A 588 40.04 4.84 9.08
N LYS A 589 40.15 4.39 10.35
CA LYS A 589 41.38 3.84 10.94
C LYS A 589 41.94 2.68 10.11
N TYR A 590 41.07 1.81 9.59
CA TYR A 590 41.46 0.67 8.76
C TYR A 590 41.57 0.99 7.25
N GLY A 591 41.65 2.28 6.88
CA GLY A 591 41.88 2.71 5.50
C GLY A 591 40.66 2.63 4.59
N GLY A 592 39.46 2.43 5.15
CA GLY A 592 38.20 2.43 4.44
C GLY A 592 37.53 3.81 4.38
N ILE A 593 36.48 3.90 3.58
CA ILE A 593 35.64 5.09 3.44
C ILE A 593 34.22 4.72 3.91
N PRO A 594 33.80 5.15 5.11
CA PRO A 594 32.46 4.86 5.57
C PRO A 594 31.44 5.74 4.84
N VAL A 595 30.34 5.13 4.42
CA VAL A 595 29.22 5.78 3.74
C VAL A 595 27.96 5.55 4.55
N MET A 596 27.34 6.64 4.99
CA MET A 596 26.09 6.56 5.74
C MET A 596 24.89 6.36 4.80
N ALA A 597 23.93 5.56 5.23
CA ALA A 597 22.71 5.23 4.50
C ALA A 597 21.47 5.27 5.41
N ARG A 598 20.28 5.32 4.79
CA ARG A 598 18.99 5.21 5.47
C ARG A 598 18.84 3.83 6.14
N CYS A 599 18.02 3.76 7.19
CA CYS A 599 17.57 2.50 7.81
C CYS A 599 16.91 1.55 6.82
N GLY A 600 16.99 0.26 7.08
CA GLY A 600 16.29 -0.80 6.35
C GLY A 600 17.19 -1.54 5.37
N ASN A 601 17.02 -2.86 5.30
CA ASN A 601 17.75 -3.73 4.38
C ASN A 601 17.60 -3.30 2.90
N THR A 602 16.43 -2.77 2.54
CA THR A 602 16.11 -2.22 1.22
C THR A 602 16.79 -0.89 0.92
N SER A 603 17.47 -0.27 1.90
CA SER A 603 18.29 0.93 1.72
C SER A 603 19.77 0.57 1.64
N ILE A 604 20.25 -0.38 2.45
CA ILE A 604 21.67 -0.74 2.55
C ILE A 604 22.17 -1.42 1.28
N LEU A 605 21.51 -2.50 0.83
CA LEU A 605 22.00 -3.28 -0.31
C LEU A 605 22.05 -2.44 -1.62
N PRO A 606 21.01 -1.67 -2.00
CA PRO A 606 21.09 -0.79 -3.16
C PRO A 606 22.20 0.26 -3.03
N ARG A 607 22.40 0.81 -1.84
CA ARG A 607 23.47 1.77 -1.59
C ARG A 607 24.86 1.13 -1.71
N MET A 608 25.04 -0.11 -1.26
CA MET A 608 26.28 -0.85 -1.47
C MET A 608 26.59 -1.04 -2.95
N LEU A 609 25.59 -1.42 -3.76
CA LEU A 609 25.74 -1.58 -5.20
C LEU A 609 26.10 -0.24 -5.87
N GLN A 610 25.40 0.85 -5.51
CA GLN A 610 25.67 2.20 -6.02
C GLN A 610 27.10 2.65 -5.70
N GLU A 611 27.55 2.41 -4.48
CA GLU A 611 28.84 2.87 -3.99
C GLU A 611 29.99 1.90 -4.33
N ARG A 612 29.67 0.70 -4.83
CA ARG A 612 30.61 -0.43 -4.97
C ARG A 612 31.32 -0.73 -3.65
N ALA A 613 30.55 -0.75 -2.57
CA ALA A 613 31.03 -1.04 -1.23
C ALA A 613 31.36 -2.54 -1.09
N VAL A 614 32.34 -2.85 -0.25
CA VAL A 614 32.75 -4.25 0.01
C VAL A 614 31.91 -4.91 1.11
N ILE A 615 31.25 -4.09 1.93
CA ILE A 615 30.42 -4.54 3.04
C ILE A 615 29.39 -3.47 3.37
N GLY A 616 28.28 -3.88 3.98
CA GLY A 616 27.42 -2.98 4.70
C GLY A 616 26.59 -3.66 5.78
N GLY A 617 25.85 -2.86 6.52
CA GLY A 617 24.91 -3.39 7.51
C GLY A 617 24.26 -2.36 8.40
N GLU A 618 23.47 -2.90 9.32
CA GLU A 618 22.53 -2.16 10.15
C GLU A 618 22.75 -2.45 11.63
N LEU A 619 22.28 -1.53 12.49
CA LEU A 619 22.29 -1.76 13.92
C LEU A 619 21.41 -2.94 14.35
N SER A 620 20.40 -3.28 13.54
CA SER A 620 19.50 -4.42 13.76
C SER A 620 20.16 -5.79 13.58
N GLY A 621 21.41 -5.85 13.10
CA GLY A 621 22.15 -7.10 12.91
C GLY A 621 22.12 -7.68 11.49
N HIS A 622 21.52 -6.98 10.51
CA HIS A 622 21.65 -7.34 9.09
C HIS A 622 23.08 -7.05 8.61
N LEU A 623 23.71 -8.05 7.99
CA LEU A 623 25.11 -8.03 7.53
C LEU A 623 25.19 -8.40 6.05
N PHE A 624 25.55 -7.44 5.20
CA PHE A 624 25.61 -7.58 3.76
C PHE A 624 27.04 -7.70 3.28
N PHE A 625 27.34 -8.73 2.51
CA PHE A 625 28.67 -8.99 1.97
C PHE A 625 28.68 -8.74 0.46
N ASN A 626 29.78 -8.22 -0.07
CA ASN A 626 30.03 -8.21 -1.51
C ASN A 626 30.97 -9.37 -1.86
N ASP A 627 30.46 -10.60 -1.70
CA ASP A 627 31.23 -11.83 -1.89
C ASP A 627 30.44 -12.89 -2.69
N PRO A 628 30.45 -12.79 -4.04
CA PRO A 628 29.65 -13.66 -4.90
C PRO A 628 29.81 -15.16 -4.58
N PRO A 629 28.71 -15.95 -4.59
CA PRO A 629 27.33 -15.54 -4.90
C PRO A 629 26.54 -14.97 -3.71
N ILE A 630 27.18 -14.73 -2.56
CA ILE A 630 26.55 -14.19 -1.34
C ILE A 630 26.64 -12.66 -1.37
N GLU A 631 25.63 -12.04 -1.97
CA GLU A 631 25.54 -10.60 -2.23
C GLU A 631 24.28 -9.97 -1.60
N TYR A 632 23.89 -10.48 -0.44
CA TYR A 632 22.68 -10.12 0.31
C TYR A 632 22.97 -10.26 1.81
N ASP A 633 22.01 -9.90 2.66
CA ASP A 633 22.10 -10.09 4.11
C ASP A 633 22.02 -11.57 4.48
N ASP A 634 23.03 -12.06 5.19
CA ASP A 634 23.12 -13.47 5.56
C ASP A 634 23.83 -13.65 6.91
N ALA A 635 23.03 -13.88 7.96
CA ALA A 635 23.54 -14.10 9.30
C ALA A 635 24.26 -15.44 9.46
N LEU A 636 23.83 -16.49 8.75
CA LEU A 636 24.45 -17.81 8.82
C LEU A 636 25.86 -17.76 8.23
N TYR A 637 26.01 -17.06 7.10
CA TYR A 637 27.31 -16.81 6.49
C TYR A 637 28.20 -15.95 7.39
N ALA A 638 27.65 -14.89 7.99
CA ALA A 638 28.37 -14.05 8.95
C ALA A 638 28.88 -14.86 10.14
N ALA A 639 28.04 -15.71 10.75
CA ALA A 639 28.44 -16.58 11.86
C ALA A 639 29.61 -17.51 11.49
N ALA A 640 29.59 -18.10 10.28
CA ALA A 640 30.68 -18.93 9.79
C ALA A 640 31.97 -18.11 9.58
N LEU A 641 31.88 -16.93 8.97
CA LEU A 641 33.02 -16.01 8.78
C LEU A 641 33.64 -15.57 10.10
N LEU A 642 32.83 -15.31 11.13
CA LEU A 642 33.33 -14.95 12.45
C LEU A 642 34.30 -16.00 12.99
N LEU A 643 33.95 -17.30 12.89
CA LEU A 643 34.83 -18.37 13.35
C LEU A 643 36.14 -18.40 12.55
N GLN A 644 36.09 -18.22 11.23
CA GLN A 644 37.31 -18.10 10.42
C GLN A 644 38.16 -16.90 10.85
N TYR A 645 37.55 -15.77 11.17
CA TYR A 645 38.29 -14.58 11.59
C TYR A 645 38.92 -14.74 12.96
N MET A 646 38.19 -15.35 13.91
CA MET A 646 38.72 -15.74 15.22
C MET A 646 39.87 -16.75 15.08
N ASP A 647 39.79 -17.67 14.12
CA ASP A 647 40.83 -18.68 13.87
C ASP A 647 42.12 -18.03 13.33
N ARG A 648 41.98 -17.13 12.35
CA ARG A 648 43.11 -16.33 11.83
C ARG A 648 43.74 -15.44 12.89
N HIS A 649 42.96 -14.93 13.84
CA HIS A 649 43.45 -14.12 14.94
C HIS A 649 44.22 -14.94 15.99
N GLY A 650 43.74 -16.15 16.31
CA GLY A 650 44.40 -17.07 17.24
C GLY A 650 44.14 -16.82 18.73
N GLY A 651 43.16 -15.96 19.06
CA GLY A 651 42.81 -15.57 20.43
C GLY A 651 41.29 -15.58 20.70
N PRO A 652 40.86 -15.17 21.91
CA PRO A 652 39.45 -14.98 22.26
C PRO A 652 38.84 -13.77 21.53
N LEU A 653 37.51 -13.73 21.45
CA LEU A 653 36.80 -12.66 20.73
C LEU A 653 36.98 -11.31 21.44
N SER A 654 36.96 -11.27 22.77
CA SER A 654 37.13 -10.02 23.53
C SER A 654 38.46 -9.32 23.25
N GLU A 655 39.56 -10.07 23.09
CA GLU A 655 40.88 -9.50 22.73
C GLU A 655 40.86 -8.92 21.32
N MET A 656 40.27 -9.66 20.38
CA MET A 656 40.11 -9.23 18.99
C MET A 656 39.29 -7.94 18.87
N LEU A 657 38.25 -7.78 19.69
CA LEU A 657 37.43 -6.56 19.78
C LEU A 657 38.16 -5.41 20.48
N ALA A 658 39.00 -5.71 21.47
CA ALA A 658 39.83 -4.71 22.13
C ALA A 658 40.88 -4.12 21.16
N GLU A 659 41.56 -4.97 20.38
CA GLU A 659 42.48 -4.53 19.32
C GLU A 659 41.76 -3.73 18.22
N LEU A 660 40.53 -4.15 17.87
CA LEU A 660 39.70 -3.48 16.88
C LEU A 660 39.46 -2.01 17.26
N THR A 661 39.18 -1.77 18.53
CA THR A 661 38.84 -0.44 19.07
C THR A 661 40.02 0.34 19.62
N GLU A 662 41.22 -0.25 19.64
CA GLU A 662 42.42 0.41 20.17
C GLU A 662 42.69 1.75 19.48
N GLY A 663 42.88 2.82 20.24
CA GLY A 663 43.13 4.16 19.71
C GLY A 663 41.91 4.87 19.12
N LEU A 664 40.71 4.25 19.14
CA LEU A 664 39.46 4.95 18.86
C LEU A 664 38.93 5.64 20.12
N PRO A 665 38.20 6.76 19.99
CA PRO A 665 37.47 7.34 21.11
C PRO A 665 36.44 6.34 21.66
N ARG A 666 36.23 6.40 22.98
CA ARG A 666 35.13 5.66 23.62
C ARG A 666 33.91 6.56 23.62
N TYR A 667 32.80 6.06 23.09
CA TYR A 667 31.53 6.77 23.09
C TYR A 667 30.55 6.13 24.06
N VAL A 668 29.74 6.98 24.69
CA VAL A 668 28.57 6.60 25.48
C VAL A 668 27.36 6.74 24.57
N SER A 669 26.69 5.62 24.30
CA SER A 669 25.47 5.55 23.49
C SER A 669 24.25 5.38 24.39
N SER A 670 23.17 6.10 24.12
CA SER A 670 21.86 5.80 24.71
C SER A 670 21.25 4.55 24.06
N PRO A 671 20.33 3.85 24.75
CA PRO A 671 19.40 2.96 24.06
C PRO A 671 18.55 3.75 23.04
N GLU A 672 17.89 3.05 22.13
CA GLU A 672 16.86 3.64 21.29
C GLU A 672 15.68 4.09 22.16
N LEU A 673 15.39 5.38 22.13
CA LEU A 673 14.27 5.98 22.85
C LEU A 673 13.08 6.11 21.89
N ARG A 674 11.91 5.67 22.32
CA ARG A 674 10.67 5.75 21.54
C ARG A 674 9.70 6.72 22.19
N ILE A 675 9.44 7.84 21.53
CA ILE A 675 8.56 8.91 22.02
C ILE A 675 7.23 8.84 21.27
N ASP A 676 6.11 8.82 21.97
CA ASP A 676 4.81 8.81 21.31
C ASP A 676 4.58 10.10 20.51
N CYS A 677 4.17 9.95 19.26
CA CYS A 677 3.93 11.05 18.34
C CYS A 677 2.88 10.66 17.31
N PRO A 678 1.73 11.34 17.25
CA PRO A 678 0.67 10.98 16.32
C PRO A 678 1.13 10.92 14.86
N ASP A 679 0.65 9.92 14.12
CA ASP A 679 1.07 9.67 12.72
C ASP A 679 0.86 10.88 11.80
N TYR A 680 -0.18 11.69 12.07
CA TYR A 680 -0.52 12.85 11.26
C TYR A 680 0.40 14.06 11.45
N ILE A 681 1.29 14.07 12.43
CA ILE A 681 2.27 15.17 12.65
C ILE A 681 3.73 14.73 12.69
N LYS A 682 4.03 13.43 12.87
CA LYS A 682 5.39 12.98 13.18
C LYS A 682 6.46 13.42 12.18
N TRP A 683 6.13 13.48 10.89
CA TRP A 683 7.05 13.94 9.85
C TRP A 683 7.28 15.45 9.92
N ASP A 684 6.20 16.23 10.06
CA ASP A 684 6.27 17.69 10.23
C ASP A 684 7.08 18.08 11.48
N VAL A 685 6.94 17.32 12.57
CA VAL A 685 7.72 17.52 13.80
C VAL A 685 9.21 17.29 13.55
N VAL A 686 9.57 16.20 12.87
CA VAL A 686 10.97 15.90 12.54
C VAL A 686 11.56 16.96 11.61
N ASP A 687 10.82 17.39 10.60
CA ASP A 687 11.23 18.45 9.67
C ASP A 687 11.45 19.79 10.39
N ALA A 688 10.53 20.18 11.28
CA ALA A 688 10.68 21.40 12.06
C ALA A 688 11.91 21.36 12.98
N VAL A 689 12.13 20.24 13.67
CA VAL A 689 13.30 20.04 14.54
C VAL A 689 14.60 20.05 13.71
N ARG A 690 14.61 19.38 12.56
CA ARG A 690 15.73 19.39 11.61
C ARG A 690 16.09 20.82 11.20
N ASP A 691 15.11 21.60 10.78
CA ASP A 691 15.30 22.94 10.23
C ASP A 691 15.82 23.93 11.28
N VAL A 692 15.45 23.75 12.55
CA VAL A 692 16.00 24.53 13.66
C VAL A 692 17.47 24.17 13.90
N PHE A 693 17.78 22.87 14.04
CA PHE A 693 19.16 22.45 14.32
C PHE A 693 20.11 22.69 13.14
N ALA A 694 19.63 22.63 11.89
CA ALA A 694 20.42 22.89 10.70
C ALA A 694 20.93 24.34 10.59
N GLN A 695 20.36 25.27 11.35
CA GLN A 695 20.84 26.67 11.42
C GLN A 695 22.13 26.82 12.21
N GLU A 696 22.41 25.89 13.13
CA GLU A 696 23.53 25.98 14.08
C GLU A 696 24.51 24.81 13.95
N TYR A 697 24.02 23.65 13.52
CA TYR A 697 24.76 22.39 13.52
C TYR A 697 24.81 21.75 12.13
N ARG A 698 25.82 20.90 11.96
CA ARG A 698 25.83 19.97 10.83
C ARG A 698 24.73 18.92 11.07
N VAL A 699 23.83 18.80 10.10
CA VAL A 699 22.76 17.79 10.12
C VAL A 699 22.93 16.87 8.92
N ILE A 700 22.83 15.56 9.15
CA ILE A 700 22.64 14.57 8.10
C ILE A 700 21.16 14.20 8.09
N ASP A 701 20.49 14.45 6.96
CA ASP A 701 19.03 14.42 6.80
C ASP A 701 18.54 13.29 5.85
N ILE A 702 19.35 12.24 5.68
CA ILE A 702 19.02 11.09 4.82
C ILE A 702 17.82 10.28 5.32
N ASP A 703 17.57 10.34 6.63
CA ASP A 703 16.55 9.58 7.36
C ASP A 703 16.33 10.24 8.73
N GLY A 704 15.37 11.17 8.79
CA GLY A 704 15.18 12.07 9.91
C GLY A 704 16.28 13.13 10.03
N ALA A 705 16.73 13.40 11.24
CA ALA A 705 17.79 14.39 11.52
C ALA A 705 18.86 13.80 12.45
N ARG A 706 20.04 13.46 11.91
CA ARG A 706 21.26 13.19 12.69
C ARG A 706 22.03 14.49 12.87
N VAL A 707 21.82 15.14 14.01
CA VAL A 707 22.41 16.43 14.39
C VAL A 707 23.74 16.21 15.10
N TYR A 708 24.81 16.82 14.60
CA TYR A 708 26.13 16.82 15.23
C TYR A 708 26.31 18.09 16.07
N PHE A 709 26.24 17.96 17.39
CA PHE A 709 26.46 19.05 18.35
C PHE A 709 27.94 19.38 18.52
N ASP A 710 28.82 18.41 18.24
CA ASP A 710 30.27 18.55 18.10
C ASP A 710 30.76 17.49 17.09
N THR A 711 32.07 17.27 17.00
CA THR A 711 32.73 16.36 16.06
C THR A 711 32.20 14.93 16.15
N SER A 712 31.94 14.43 17.36
CA SER A 712 31.44 13.07 17.61
C SER A 712 30.20 13.01 18.51
N ASP A 713 29.72 14.16 19.01
CA ASP A 713 28.52 14.23 19.83
C ASP A 713 27.31 14.42 18.91
N TRP A 714 26.45 13.41 18.81
CA TRP A 714 25.30 13.45 17.90
C TRP A 714 24.01 12.96 18.54
N ALA A 715 22.89 13.48 18.03
CA ALA A 715 21.55 12.99 18.29
C ALA A 715 20.84 12.68 16.97
N LEU A 716 20.16 11.56 16.89
CA LEU A 716 19.28 11.19 15.80
C LEU A 716 17.84 11.32 16.24
N ILE A 717 17.03 12.01 15.43
CA ILE A 717 15.57 12.10 15.60
C ILE A 717 14.92 11.64 14.31
N ARG A 718 14.10 10.58 14.39
CA ARG A 718 13.42 9.97 13.25
C ARG A 718 11.96 9.73 13.53
N ALA A 719 11.11 9.80 12.52
CA ALA A 719 9.77 9.27 12.62
C ALA A 719 9.79 7.76 12.32
N SER A 720 9.08 6.98 13.12
CA SER A 720 8.91 5.54 12.89
C SER A 720 8.01 5.31 11.69
N ASN A 721 8.40 4.43 10.78
CA ASN A 721 7.59 4.05 9.63
C ASN A 721 6.41 3.13 10.00
N THR A 722 6.49 2.45 11.14
CA THR A 722 5.57 1.35 11.51
C THR A 722 4.75 1.63 12.75
N SER A 723 4.95 2.77 13.41
CA SER A 723 4.21 3.14 14.62
C SER A 723 4.12 4.66 14.78
N PRO A 724 3.12 5.16 15.54
CA PRO A 724 2.97 6.58 15.88
C PRO A 724 3.99 6.98 16.96
N LYS A 725 5.28 6.86 16.64
CA LYS A 725 6.41 7.16 17.52
C LYS A 725 7.53 7.86 16.78
N LEU A 726 8.27 8.71 17.50
CA LEU A 726 9.61 9.13 17.11
C LEU A 726 10.64 8.19 17.72
N SER A 727 11.66 7.83 16.95
CA SER A 727 12.83 7.08 17.39
C SER A 727 13.99 8.03 17.58
N LEU A 728 14.57 8.03 18.78
CA LEU A 728 15.70 8.88 19.14
C LEU A 728 16.90 8.03 19.58
N ARG A 729 18.11 8.45 19.24
CA ARG A 729 19.35 7.87 19.74
C ARG A 729 20.39 8.98 19.95
N PHE A 730 21.16 8.89 21.02
CA PHE A 730 22.17 9.88 21.38
C PHE A 730 23.51 9.18 21.59
N GLU A 731 24.59 9.83 21.19
CA GLU A 731 25.93 9.34 21.46
C GLU A 731 26.90 10.50 21.61
N GLY A 732 27.76 10.42 22.62
CA GLY A 732 28.81 11.41 22.85
C GLY A 732 29.99 10.83 23.61
N LEU A 733 31.00 11.66 23.90
CA LEU A 733 32.23 11.21 24.58
C LEU A 733 32.04 10.83 26.06
N ASP A 734 31.00 11.34 26.71
CA ASP A 734 30.70 11.10 28.12
C ASP A 734 29.19 11.25 28.41
N GLU A 735 28.76 10.81 29.60
CA GLU A 735 27.37 10.87 30.04
C GLU A 735 26.84 12.31 30.16
N GLU A 736 27.70 13.28 30.48
CA GLU A 736 27.31 14.69 30.65
C GLU A 736 26.90 15.29 29.31
N ARG A 737 27.70 15.07 28.25
CA ARG A 737 27.39 15.50 26.88
C ARG A 737 26.11 14.86 26.37
N VAL A 738 25.91 13.56 26.62
CA VAL A 738 24.67 12.86 26.25
C VAL A 738 23.46 13.48 26.95
N ALA A 739 23.57 13.77 28.25
CA ALA A 739 22.49 14.43 29.01
C ALA A 739 22.18 15.83 28.48
N GLN A 740 23.19 16.63 28.13
CA GLN A 740 23.00 17.95 27.52
C GLN A 740 22.30 17.88 26.17
N MET A 741 22.66 16.93 25.30
CA MET A 741 21.99 16.72 24.01
C MET A 741 20.54 16.28 24.20
N LYS A 742 20.27 15.34 25.12
CA LYS A 742 18.90 14.91 25.45
C LYS A 742 18.03 16.09 25.86
N GLU A 743 18.50 16.91 26.79
CA GLU A 743 17.74 18.06 27.26
C GLU A 743 17.48 19.08 26.14
N ARG A 744 18.47 19.32 25.27
CA ARG A 744 18.32 20.25 24.15
C ARG A 744 17.33 19.75 23.10
N VAL A 745 17.41 18.48 22.71
CA VAL A 745 16.45 17.87 21.78
C VAL A 745 15.05 17.84 22.41
N ARG A 746 14.93 17.49 23.69
CA ARG A 746 13.66 17.50 24.42
C ARG A 746 13.03 18.89 24.43
N ALA A 747 13.80 19.93 24.72
CA ALA A 747 13.32 21.32 24.73
C ALA A 747 12.80 21.76 23.36
N GLU A 748 13.42 21.30 22.27
CA GLU A 748 12.93 21.57 20.91
C GLU A 748 11.65 20.79 20.60
N LEU A 749 11.63 19.49 20.87
CA LEU A 749 10.46 18.65 20.66
C LEU A 749 9.25 19.12 21.45
N ALA A 750 9.45 19.63 22.67
CA ALA A 750 8.37 20.16 23.52
C ALA A 750 7.61 21.34 22.90
N LYS A 751 8.21 22.07 21.94
CA LYS A 751 7.51 23.14 21.21
C LYS A 751 6.44 22.60 20.25
N HIS A 752 6.58 21.35 19.82
CA HIS A 752 5.67 20.68 18.90
C HIS A 752 4.85 19.57 19.57
N LEU A 753 5.35 19.00 20.66
CA LEU A 753 4.74 17.94 21.47
C LEU A 753 4.68 18.37 22.94
N PRO A 754 3.64 19.12 23.36
CA PRO A 754 3.57 19.74 24.69
C PRO A 754 3.63 18.74 25.86
N ASP A 755 3.17 17.50 25.63
CA ASP A 755 3.04 16.45 26.66
C ASP A 755 4.24 15.48 26.69
N ILE A 756 5.37 15.84 26.06
CA ILE A 756 6.56 14.98 26.01
C ILE A 756 7.15 14.74 27.40
N GLN A 757 7.30 13.47 27.78
CA GLN A 757 7.90 13.08 29.05
C GLN A 757 9.43 13.27 29.03
N PRO A 758 10.09 13.46 30.19
CA PRO A 758 11.56 13.45 30.29
C PRO A 758 12.15 12.09 29.89
N PHE A 759 13.34 12.10 29.28
CA PHE A 759 14.08 10.89 28.85
C PHE A 759 15.60 11.07 28.89
#